data_AF-A0A0C3ED21-F1
#
_entry.id   AF-A0A0C3ED21-F1
#
_cell.length_a   1.000
_cell.length_b   1.000
_cell.length_c   1.000
_cell.angle_alpha   90.00
_cell.angle_beta   90.00
_cell.angle_gamma   90.00
#
_symmetry.space_group_name_H-M   'P 1'
#
loop_
_entity.id
_entity.type
_entity.pdbx_description
1 polymer ?
#
loop_
_entity_poly.entity_id
_entity_poly.type
_entity_poly.pdbx_seq_one_letter_code
_entity_poly.pdbx_strand_id
1 'polypeptide(L)'
;MKKSVLAVAIMATGLLAGCGGDSSGSSSSTNESAQSSVSGIVNKGIVENGLVTVCLATAANVAGKSCPDDELIATAVTDDTGAYSVSDLPQNKALLFVLQNNPELQTRMKCDYAGCATGDVAFGDWFNVADDFKLISLVAPTSSSLTSHMTNLTDAAAKRAIEIGAGSEISIESVNAGKQYVAEVLGVDPQKLSEIGAVDLTDAEAVKAAVENGDLASIKAATLSAAIADAGQPVENLWSNQANTTDYDDTLRTAILSKATDVIDEVGKNAEDEALLTSVEQEIEVEKTEKPTVSEPEATDDITAGKNLVKQVRTVYDSATAEDGDLRVSFANLEESLEPIPALLEEDVNGAFDLLATAFSSIAYHINSEVFDEQGDYNVTVNEATKTYVINTESVKLTVVGSIEIDETESEEPCTETENAYVCEDSFSSNANINLEITELLVKNGAATLSAESGQVIVDNFKEENQYSGSYQDGNEDELETGSSSADQLSFVLTNLEIVGQDVQSNPVSLSGSVTATVNGLVYNFEESDSFVETQEGDVYENSNTYQFDENATFENLIFTLSGEIEYNQQTVGALVDIRVDNPDGFIAFNDVDEVWSYSDNFSDNTQSEDEGLTEEETESKFIRGSVLLEVNTELNPENPQQGEVSLQVTRPSVNTVVLDGHVVYNEDQLNIDSTIDTESDEAPVVVLSNSTASAELTENEQGEFSGQIKVNGSVVANIDDTDTAVVVRYTNGDFETLF
;
A
#
# COMPACT_ATOMS: atom_id res chain seq x y z
N MET A 1 -3.81 25.01 -11.24
CA MET A 1 -3.86 23.58 -10.90
C MET A 1 -3.05 23.46 -9.63
N LYS A 2 -3.69 23.26 -8.48
CA LYS A 2 -3.08 23.37 -7.14
C LYS A 2 -3.55 22.17 -6.31
N LYS A 3 -2.80 21.08 -6.41
CA LYS A 3 -2.95 19.81 -5.68
C LYS A 3 -1.57 19.14 -5.76
N SER A 4 -0.56 19.68 -5.09
CA SER A 4 0.83 19.35 -5.41
C SER A 4 1.61 19.10 -4.12
N VAL A 5 2.38 18.02 -4.15
CA VAL A 5 3.28 17.49 -3.11
C VAL A 5 2.64 16.52 -2.10
N LEU A 6 1.82 16.94 -1.13
CA LEU A 6 1.31 15.98 -0.12
C LEU A 6 0.21 15.04 -0.65
N ALA A 7 -0.66 15.59 -1.49
CA ALA A 7 -1.65 14.82 -2.24
C ALA A 7 -0.97 13.91 -3.28
N VAL A 8 0.27 14.23 -3.70
CA VAL A 8 1.11 13.41 -4.56
C VAL A 8 1.77 12.28 -3.75
N ALA A 9 2.15 12.46 -2.49
CA ALA A 9 2.61 11.33 -1.64
C ALA A 9 1.51 10.27 -1.40
N ILE A 10 0.24 10.70 -1.35
CA ILE A 10 -0.92 9.79 -1.18
C ILE A 10 -1.49 9.31 -2.53
N MET A 11 -1.36 10.07 -3.64
CA MET A 11 -1.89 9.72 -4.98
C MET A 11 -0.84 9.29 -6.03
N ALA A 12 0.46 9.46 -5.81
CA ALA A 12 1.51 9.08 -6.78
C ALA A 12 1.73 7.58 -6.88
N THR A 13 1.07 6.80 -6.03
CA THR A 13 1.03 5.34 -6.10
C THR A 13 0.19 4.82 -7.28
N GLY A 14 -0.62 5.66 -7.94
CA GLY A 14 -1.59 5.22 -8.96
C GLY A 14 -1.28 5.49 -10.44
N LEU A 15 -0.05 5.93 -10.81
CA LEU A 15 0.23 6.41 -12.18
C LEU A 15 1.14 5.53 -13.06
N LEU A 16 1.43 4.29 -12.66
CA LEU A 16 2.20 3.34 -13.47
C LEU A 16 1.58 1.93 -13.37
N ALA A 17 0.54 1.63 -14.16
CA ALA A 17 0.05 0.26 -14.36
C ALA A 17 -0.61 0.15 -15.75
N GLY A 18 -0.24 -0.87 -16.54
CA GLY A 18 -0.65 -0.98 -17.93
C GLY A 18 -0.54 -2.38 -18.53
N CYS A 19 -1.62 -3.16 -18.36
CA CYS A 19 -2.17 -4.21 -19.24
C CYS A 19 -1.80 -5.71 -19.11
N GLY A 20 -2.52 -6.42 -18.22
CA GLY A 20 -3.31 -7.64 -18.52
C GLY A 20 -2.77 -9.06 -18.22
N GLY A 21 -3.43 -9.76 -17.27
CA GLY A 21 -4.21 -11.00 -17.58
C GLY A 21 -3.85 -12.39 -16.97
N ASP A 22 -4.62 -12.79 -15.94
CA ASP A 22 -5.17 -14.13 -15.54
C ASP A 22 -4.32 -15.35 -15.05
N SER A 23 -4.46 -15.63 -13.74
CA SER A 23 -5.06 -16.84 -13.10
C SER A 23 -4.23 -17.92 -12.33
N SER A 24 -4.62 -18.09 -11.04
CA SER A 24 -4.92 -19.32 -10.25
C SER A 24 -3.85 -20.05 -9.38
N GLY A 25 -4.18 -20.30 -8.09
CA GLY A 25 -3.76 -21.55 -7.42
C GLY A 25 -3.52 -21.61 -5.88
N SER A 26 -4.60 -21.82 -5.11
CA SER A 26 -4.79 -22.78 -3.99
C SER A 26 -3.84 -22.90 -2.77
N SER A 27 -4.33 -22.39 -1.63
CA SER A 27 -4.65 -23.06 -0.34
C SER A 27 -3.73 -24.09 0.36
N SER A 28 -3.49 -23.80 1.65
CA SER A 28 -3.93 -24.59 2.84
C SER A 28 -2.81 -25.05 3.80
N SER A 29 -3.06 -24.83 5.10
CA SER A 29 -2.83 -25.86 6.13
C SER A 29 -3.62 -25.52 7.39
N THR A 30 -4.52 -26.41 7.78
CA THR A 30 -5.43 -26.34 8.93
C THR A 30 -4.73 -26.79 10.22
N ASN A 31 -4.87 -26.00 11.28
CA ASN A 31 -4.60 -26.42 12.66
C ASN A 31 -5.89 -26.97 13.29
N GLU A 32 -5.80 -28.13 13.93
CA GLU A 32 -6.92 -28.82 14.60
C GLU A 32 -7.51 -27.96 15.74
N SER A 33 -8.80 -27.66 15.66
CA SER A 33 -9.55 -26.85 16.65
C SER A 33 -10.34 -27.73 17.63
N ALA A 34 -10.58 -27.20 18.83
CA ALA A 34 -11.39 -27.84 19.87
C ALA A 34 -12.84 -28.12 19.40
N GLN A 35 -13.45 -29.20 19.89
CA GLN A 35 -14.75 -29.72 19.45
C GLN A 35 -15.90 -29.43 20.43
N SER A 36 -17.12 -29.24 19.91
CA SER A 36 -18.36 -28.95 20.64
C SER A 36 -19.56 -29.76 20.15
N SER A 37 -20.58 -29.88 20.99
CA SER A 37 -21.92 -30.38 20.60
C SER A 37 -22.97 -29.27 20.65
N VAL A 38 -23.85 -29.23 19.65
CA VAL A 38 -25.01 -28.33 19.60
C VAL A 38 -26.28 -29.18 19.54
N SER A 39 -27.26 -28.86 20.38
CA SER A 39 -28.59 -29.48 20.35
C SER A 39 -29.67 -28.43 20.29
N GLY A 40 -30.83 -28.76 19.72
CA GLY A 40 -31.93 -27.81 19.66
C GLY A 40 -33.21 -28.44 19.16
N ILE A 41 -34.19 -27.58 18.94
CA ILE A 41 -35.49 -27.92 18.34
C ILE A 41 -35.69 -27.03 17.13
N VAL A 42 -36.18 -27.61 16.05
CA VAL A 42 -36.66 -26.86 14.89
C VAL A 42 -38.12 -26.49 15.11
N ASN A 43 -38.40 -25.18 15.20
CA ASN A 43 -39.73 -24.66 15.46
C ASN A 43 -40.12 -23.51 14.52
N LYS A 44 -40.60 -23.90 13.32
CA LYS A 44 -41.28 -23.06 12.32
C LYS A 44 -42.75 -23.52 12.16
N GLY A 45 -43.28 -24.12 13.23
CA GLY A 45 -44.03 -25.36 13.19
C GLY A 45 -43.07 -26.51 13.45
N ILE A 46 -43.37 -27.40 14.40
CA ILE A 46 -42.49 -28.54 14.72
C ILE A 46 -42.22 -29.33 13.44
N VAL A 47 -40.95 -29.52 13.09
CA VAL A 47 -40.52 -30.22 11.87
C VAL A 47 -39.95 -31.58 12.20
N GLU A 48 -40.57 -32.65 11.73
CA GLU A 48 -40.04 -34.01 11.86
C GLU A 48 -39.38 -34.49 10.56
N ASN A 49 -38.42 -35.41 10.69
CA ASN A 49 -37.67 -35.97 9.57
C ASN A 49 -37.00 -34.90 8.69
N GLY A 50 -36.69 -33.73 9.23
CA GLY A 50 -35.93 -32.68 8.55
C GLY A 50 -34.44 -32.99 8.58
N LEU A 51 -33.72 -32.70 7.50
CA LEU A 51 -32.27 -32.88 7.44
C LEU A 51 -31.59 -31.58 7.86
N VAL A 52 -30.83 -31.60 8.95
CA VAL A 52 -29.97 -30.50 9.40
C VAL A 52 -28.57 -30.76 8.88
N THR A 53 -27.98 -29.80 8.18
CA THR A 53 -26.61 -29.82 7.68
C THR A 53 -25.82 -28.67 8.28
N VAL A 54 -24.52 -28.86 8.51
CA VAL A 54 -23.64 -27.87 9.16
C VAL A 54 -22.39 -27.67 8.33
N CYS A 55 -22.00 -26.41 8.12
CA CYS A 55 -20.77 -25.98 7.45
C CYS A 55 -20.24 -24.68 8.08
N LEU A 56 -19.05 -24.22 7.66
CA LEU A 56 -18.56 -22.88 8.03
C LEU A 56 -19.49 -21.80 7.46
N ALA A 57 -19.76 -20.77 8.26
CA ALA A 57 -20.58 -19.65 7.83
C ALA A 57 -19.77 -18.71 6.92
N THR A 58 -20.06 -18.75 5.62
CA THR A 58 -19.55 -17.82 4.61
C THR A 58 -20.72 -17.01 4.04
N ALA A 59 -20.47 -15.79 3.55
CA ALA A 59 -21.54 -15.00 2.94
C ALA A 59 -22.27 -15.77 1.81
N ALA A 60 -21.52 -16.55 1.02
CA ALA A 60 -22.07 -17.40 -0.04
C ALA A 60 -22.98 -18.51 0.50
N ASN A 61 -22.55 -19.26 1.52
CA ASN A 61 -23.32 -20.39 2.06
C ASN A 61 -24.61 -19.93 2.73
N VAL A 62 -24.55 -18.82 3.47
CA VAL A 62 -25.72 -18.30 4.18
C VAL A 62 -26.70 -17.67 3.19
N ALA A 63 -26.24 -16.94 2.16
CA ALA A 63 -27.09 -16.38 1.10
C ALA A 63 -27.75 -17.49 0.24
N GLY A 64 -27.00 -18.52 -0.12
CA GLY A 64 -27.50 -19.72 -0.81
C GLY A 64 -28.37 -20.63 0.06
N LYS A 65 -28.37 -20.39 1.38
CA LYS A 65 -28.99 -21.25 2.40
C LYS A 65 -28.61 -22.70 2.18
N SER A 66 -27.33 -22.98 2.00
CA SER A 66 -26.85 -24.31 1.64
C SER A 66 -25.43 -24.53 2.14
N CYS A 67 -25.17 -25.77 2.53
CA CYS A 67 -23.82 -26.27 2.73
C CYS A 67 -23.43 -27.13 1.52
N PRO A 68 -22.39 -26.77 0.75
CA PRO A 68 -21.84 -27.63 -0.29
C PRO A 68 -21.40 -28.99 0.27
N ASP A 69 -21.52 -30.05 -0.53
CA ASP A 69 -21.22 -31.43 -0.10
C ASP A 69 -19.75 -31.60 0.35
N ASP A 70 -18.84 -30.83 -0.24
CA ASP A 70 -17.40 -30.81 0.06
C ASP A 70 -17.04 -29.94 1.28
N GLU A 71 -17.97 -29.12 1.77
CA GLU A 71 -17.80 -28.25 2.95
C GLU A 71 -18.61 -28.72 4.17
N LEU A 72 -19.32 -29.85 4.03
CA LEU A 72 -20.18 -30.39 5.06
C LEU A 72 -19.37 -30.90 6.26
N ILE A 73 -19.59 -30.28 7.42
CA ILE A 73 -18.98 -30.64 8.70
C ILE A 73 -19.77 -31.79 9.35
N ALA A 74 -21.09 -31.67 9.39
CA ALA A 74 -21.95 -32.64 10.05
C ALA A 74 -23.40 -32.60 9.56
N THR A 75 -24.15 -33.66 9.87
CA THR A 75 -25.59 -33.77 9.61
C THR A 75 -26.33 -34.37 10.79
N ALA A 76 -27.60 -33.98 10.97
CA ALA A 76 -28.55 -34.62 11.88
C ALA A 76 -29.94 -34.69 11.24
N VAL A 77 -30.81 -35.54 11.79
CA VAL A 77 -32.23 -35.62 11.38
C VAL A 77 -33.10 -35.28 12.58
N THR A 78 -34.12 -34.45 12.37
CA THR A 78 -35.06 -34.09 13.44
C THR A 78 -36.01 -35.25 13.78
N ASP A 79 -36.33 -35.40 15.06
CA ASP A 79 -37.33 -36.37 15.53
C ASP A 79 -38.77 -35.84 15.48
N ASP A 80 -39.74 -36.59 16.04
CA ASP A 80 -41.17 -36.24 16.08
C ASP A 80 -41.49 -35.04 16.98
N THR A 81 -40.54 -34.62 17.82
CA THR A 81 -40.59 -33.38 18.61
C THR A 81 -39.83 -32.22 17.96
N GLY A 82 -39.23 -32.47 16.78
CA GLY A 82 -38.37 -31.52 16.07
C GLY A 82 -36.98 -31.39 16.66
N ALA A 83 -36.60 -32.25 17.62
CA ALA A 83 -35.30 -32.18 18.28
C ALA A 83 -34.19 -32.72 17.38
N TYR A 84 -33.02 -32.09 17.46
CA TYR A 84 -31.81 -32.51 16.77
C TYR A 84 -30.57 -32.34 17.66
N SER A 85 -29.50 -33.08 17.34
CA SER A 85 -28.21 -32.95 18.01
C SER A 85 -27.07 -33.24 17.04
N VAL A 86 -26.05 -32.40 17.08
CA VAL A 86 -24.83 -32.50 16.27
C VAL A 86 -23.63 -32.42 17.21
N SER A 87 -22.65 -33.33 17.06
CA SER A 87 -21.41 -33.35 17.83
C SER A 87 -20.20 -32.98 16.97
N ASP A 88 -19.04 -32.84 17.60
CA ASP A 88 -17.73 -32.73 16.94
C ASP A 88 -17.54 -31.45 16.10
N LEU A 89 -18.26 -30.38 16.47
CA LEU A 89 -18.25 -29.09 15.78
C LEU A 89 -17.05 -28.22 16.21
N PRO A 90 -16.44 -27.46 15.30
CA PRO A 90 -15.35 -26.56 15.66
C PRO A 90 -15.82 -25.43 16.60
N GLN A 91 -15.04 -25.16 17.64
CA GLN A 91 -15.24 -24.03 18.55
C GLN A 91 -14.73 -22.70 17.99
N ASN A 92 -15.29 -21.60 18.48
CA ASN A 92 -14.90 -20.23 18.19
C ASN A 92 -14.88 -19.91 16.68
N LYS A 93 -15.81 -20.51 15.93
CA LYS A 93 -16.10 -20.21 14.54
C LYS A 93 -17.59 -20.07 14.36
N ALA A 94 -18.02 -19.17 13.46
CA ALA A 94 -19.42 -19.11 13.05
C ALA A 94 -19.75 -20.30 12.15
N LEU A 95 -20.81 -21.03 12.51
CA LEU A 95 -21.28 -22.20 11.79
C LEU A 95 -22.69 -21.96 11.29
N LEU A 96 -22.92 -22.30 10.02
CA LEU A 96 -24.23 -22.28 9.40
C LEU A 96 -24.91 -23.63 9.60
N PHE A 97 -26.08 -23.60 10.22
CA PHE A 97 -26.99 -24.72 10.31
C PHE A 97 -28.09 -24.51 9.27
N VAL A 98 -28.25 -25.45 8.34
CA VAL A 98 -29.31 -25.43 7.32
C VAL A 98 -30.21 -26.63 7.53
N LEU A 99 -31.47 -26.37 7.83
CA LEU A 99 -32.55 -27.35 7.78
C LEU A 99 -33.12 -27.38 6.37
N GLN A 100 -33.26 -28.57 5.80
CA GLN A 100 -33.85 -28.79 4.49
C GLN A 100 -34.74 -30.03 4.46
N ASN A 101 -35.52 -30.18 3.38
CA ASN A 101 -36.31 -31.38 3.13
C ASN A 101 -35.39 -32.62 3.03
N ASN A 102 -35.75 -33.70 3.72
CA ASN A 102 -35.10 -34.99 3.65
C ASN A 102 -35.83 -35.88 2.64
N PRO A 103 -35.27 -36.07 1.42
CA PRO A 103 -35.95 -36.82 0.37
C PRO A 103 -36.12 -38.32 0.71
N GLU A 104 -35.37 -38.86 1.66
CA GLU A 104 -35.45 -40.27 2.05
C GLU A 104 -36.56 -40.56 3.07
N LEU A 105 -36.82 -39.61 3.97
CA LEU A 105 -37.73 -39.79 5.11
C LEU A 105 -39.01 -38.95 5.02
N GLN A 106 -39.13 -38.07 4.01
CA GLN A 106 -40.25 -37.15 3.80
C GLN A 106 -40.46 -36.20 4.99
N THR A 107 -39.90 -35.00 4.90
CA THR A 107 -40.03 -33.99 5.95
C THR A 107 -41.46 -33.48 6.06
N ARG A 108 -41.96 -33.39 7.30
CA ARG A 108 -43.28 -32.86 7.63
C ARG A 108 -43.17 -31.74 8.65
N MET A 109 -44.11 -30.80 8.60
CA MET A 109 -44.21 -29.68 9.54
C MET A 109 -45.63 -29.61 10.11
N LYS A 110 -45.77 -29.29 11.40
CA LYS A 110 -47.08 -28.98 11.99
C LYS A 110 -47.53 -27.57 11.60
N CYS A 111 -48.81 -27.38 11.32
CA CYS A 111 -49.36 -26.07 11.05
C CYS A 111 -49.65 -25.29 12.36
N ASP A 112 -48.87 -24.26 12.64
CA ASP A 112 -48.89 -23.47 13.88
C ASP A 112 -49.34 -21.99 13.69
N TYR A 113 -49.86 -21.63 12.52
CA TYR A 113 -50.44 -20.30 12.24
C TYR A 113 -51.57 -20.36 11.19
N ALA A 114 -52.30 -19.26 11.02
CA ALA A 114 -53.48 -19.24 10.15
C ALA A 114 -53.16 -19.50 8.66
N GLY A 115 -52.07 -18.92 8.13
CA GLY A 115 -51.67 -19.05 6.74
C GLY A 115 -51.29 -20.45 6.26
N CYS A 116 -50.87 -21.36 7.15
CA CYS A 116 -50.64 -22.77 6.77
C CYS A 116 -51.93 -23.59 6.75
N ALA A 117 -53.00 -23.12 7.40
CA ALA A 117 -54.29 -23.80 7.45
C ALA A 117 -55.06 -23.59 6.15
N THR A 118 -54.84 -24.46 5.16
CA THR A 118 -55.47 -24.37 3.84
C THR A 118 -56.13 -25.70 3.44
N GLY A 119 -57.39 -25.62 3.00
CA GLY A 119 -58.14 -26.78 2.52
C GLY A 119 -58.33 -27.86 3.59
N ASP A 120 -57.53 -28.92 3.49
CA ASP A 120 -57.57 -30.11 4.35
C ASP A 120 -56.55 -30.07 5.51
N VAL A 121 -55.71 -29.03 5.60
CA VAL A 121 -54.74 -28.84 6.70
C VAL A 121 -55.35 -27.88 7.73
N ALA A 122 -55.61 -28.36 8.94
CA ALA A 122 -56.03 -27.54 10.09
C ALA A 122 -54.84 -27.15 10.97
N PHE A 123 -55.08 -26.23 11.91
CA PHE A 123 -54.11 -25.93 12.98
C PHE A 123 -53.78 -27.21 13.76
N GLY A 124 -52.48 -27.48 13.92
CA GLY A 124 -51.93 -28.70 14.53
C GLY A 124 -51.80 -29.91 13.60
N ASP A 125 -52.32 -29.85 12.36
CA ASP A 125 -52.15 -30.94 11.40
C ASP A 125 -50.73 -30.95 10.82
N TRP A 126 -50.23 -32.16 10.56
CA TRP A 126 -48.99 -32.39 9.83
C TRP A 126 -49.22 -32.25 8.32
N PHE A 127 -48.35 -31.50 7.66
CA PHE A 127 -48.31 -31.43 6.20
C PHE A 127 -46.87 -31.57 5.68
N ASN A 128 -46.74 -31.99 4.41
CA ASN A 128 -45.43 -32.10 3.78
C ASN A 128 -44.90 -30.72 3.44
N VAL A 129 -43.63 -30.48 3.76
CA VAL A 129 -42.96 -29.25 3.32
C VAL A 129 -42.67 -29.30 1.83
N ALA A 130 -42.49 -28.13 1.21
CA ALA A 130 -42.06 -28.04 -0.19
C ALA A 130 -40.62 -28.53 -0.36
N ASP A 131 -40.26 -28.94 -1.58
CA ASP A 131 -38.91 -29.45 -1.88
C ASP A 131 -37.80 -28.41 -1.65
N ASP A 132 -38.12 -27.13 -1.79
CA ASP A 132 -37.23 -25.98 -1.58
C ASP A 132 -37.29 -25.42 -0.14
N PHE A 133 -37.95 -26.13 0.78
CA PHE A 133 -38.03 -25.74 2.19
C PHE A 133 -36.64 -25.63 2.80
N LYS A 134 -36.33 -24.44 3.34
CA LYS A 134 -35.08 -24.13 4.02
C LYS A 134 -35.30 -23.23 5.22
N LEU A 135 -34.58 -23.52 6.31
CA LEU A 135 -34.48 -22.66 7.48
C LEU A 135 -33.03 -22.63 7.94
N ILE A 136 -32.50 -21.45 8.24
CA ILE A 136 -31.10 -21.30 8.65
C ILE A 136 -30.95 -20.79 10.07
N SER A 137 -29.79 -21.05 10.68
CA SER A 137 -29.35 -20.44 11.94
C SER A 137 -27.83 -20.33 11.96
N LEU A 138 -27.32 -19.30 12.62
CA LEU A 138 -25.88 -19.11 12.86
C LEU A 138 -25.54 -19.37 14.32
N VAL A 139 -24.59 -20.27 14.54
CA VAL A 139 -24.13 -20.69 15.86
C VAL A 139 -22.63 -20.51 15.95
N ALA A 140 -22.16 -19.87 17.02
CA ALA A 140 -20.74 -19.74 17.33
C ALA A 140 -20.47 -20.52 18.64
N PRO A 141 -20.06 -21.80 18.58
CA PRO A 141 -19.86 -22.60 19.78
C PRO A 141 -18.67 -22.09 20.59
N THR A 142 -18.92 -21.54 21.77
CA THR A 142 -17.89 -21.05 22.72
C THR A 142 -17.66 -22.01 23.90
N SER A 143 -18.44 -23.09 23.99
CA SER A 143 -18.35 -24.09 25.05
C SER A 143 -18.61 -25.50 24.51
N SER A 144 -18.35 -26.53 25.32
CA SER A 144 -18.50 -27.94 24.91
C SER A 144 -19.92 -28.34 24.53
N SER A 145 -20.94 -27.65 25.05
CA SER A 145 -22.35 -27.95 24.78
C SER A 145 -23.17 -26.67 24.71
N LEU A 146 -23.85 -26.44 23.58
CA LEU A 146 -24.75 -25.30 23.41
C LEU A 146 -26.16 -25.77 23.00
N THR A 147 -27.15 -25.00 23.42
CA THR A 147 -28.51 -25.09 22.89
C THR A 147 -28.70 -24.05 21.78
N SER A 148 -29.22 -24.47 20.63
CA SER A 148 -29.59 -23.54 19.56
C SER A 148 -30.84 -24.04 18.84
N HIS A 149 -31.99 -23.43 19.10
CA HIS A 149 -33.20 -23.68 18.32
C HIS A 149 -33.06 -23.10 16.91
N MET A 150 -33.73 -23.71 15.94
CA MET A 150 -33.87 -23.17 14.58
C MET A 150 -35.30 -22.67 14.42
N THR A 151 -35.48 -21.36 14.42
CA THR A 151 -36.78 -20.67 14.33
C THR A 151 -36.71 -19.59 13.25
N ASN A 152 -37.86 -18.99 12.90
CA ASN A 152 -37.83 -17.84 11.99
C ASN A 152 -37.12 -16.61 12.58
N LEU A 153 -36.96 -16.54 13.90
CA LEU A 153 -36.16 -15.51 14.58
C LEU A 153 -34.66 -15.74 14.35
N THR A 154 -34.18 -16.98 14.50
CA THR A 154 -32.76 -17.28 14.25
C THR A 154 -32.41 -17.23 12.75
N ASP A 155 -33.38 -17.51 11.87
CA ASP A 155 -33.25 -17.30 10.43
C ASP A 155 -33.13 -15.81 10.08
N ALA A 156 -33.99 -14.97 10.66
CA ALA A 156 -33.89 -13.52 10.52
C ALA A 156 -32.54 -13.00 11.05
N ALA A 157 -32.10 -13.45 12.22
CA ALA A 157 -30.82 -13.07 12.80
C ALA A 157 -29.64 -13.51 11.93
N ALA A 158 -29.69 -14.72 11.36
CA ALA A 158 -28.68 -15.21 10.44
C ALA A 158 -28.60 -14.34 9.17
N LYS A 159 -29.74 -13.97 8.58
CA LYS A 159 -29.78 -13.08 7.42
C LYS A 159 -29.24 -11.68 7.73
N ARG A 160 -29.58 -11.12 8.90
CA ARG A 160 -29.05 -9.83 9.34
C ARG A 160 -27.53 -9.89 9.54
N ALA A 161 -27.02 -10.98 10.10
CA ALA A 161 -25.58 -11.17 10.29
C ALA A 161 -24.78 -11.19 8.98
N ILE A 162 -25.34 -11.68 7.87
CA ILE A 162 -24.67 -11.62 6.56
C ILE A 162 -24.58 -10.18 6.06
N GLU A 163 -25.65 -9.41 6.21
CA GLU A 163 -25.66 -8.03 5.75
C GLU A 163 -24.66 -7.17 6.53
N ILE A 164 -24.44 -7.52 7.80
CA ILE A 164 -23.40 -6.94 8.64
C ILE A 164 -22.00 -7.42 8.21
N GLY A 165 -21.82 -8.73 8.01
CA GLY A 165 -20.56 -9.33 7.62
C GLY A 165 -20.38 -9.37 6.10
N ALA A 166 -20.05 -8.24 5.48
CA ALA A 166 -19.79 -8.14 4.04
C ALA A 166 -18.46 -8.79 3.57
N GLY A 167 -18.11 -9.96 4.09
CA GLY A 167 -16.84 -10.67 3.83
C GLY A 167 -17.00 -12.15 3.46
N SER A 168 -15.89 -12.82 3.16
CA SER A 168 -15.88 -14.24 2.79
C SER A 168 -16.27 -15.17 3.94
N GLU A 169 -15.88 -14.87 5.18
CA GLU A 169 -16.30 -15.56 6.41
C GLU A 169 -17.14 -14.62 7.29
N ILE A 170 -18.18 -15.16 7.95
CA ILE A 170 -19.01 -14.41 8.90
C ILE A 170 -18.34 -14.44 10.28
N SER A 171 -18.12 -13.29 10.89
CA SER A 171 -17.50 -13.19 12.22
C SER A 171 -18.50 -13.50 13.35
N ILE A 172 -17.99 -13.85 14.53
CA ILE A 172 -18.83 -14.08 15.72
C ILE A 172 -19.55 -12.79 16.13
N GLU A 173 -18.89 -11.65 15.97
CA GLU A 173 -19.40 -10.31 16.22
C GLU A 173 -20.60 -10.03 15.32
N SER A 174 -20.51 -10.33 14.02
CA SER A 174 -21.64 -10.19 13.09
C SER A 174 -22.82 -11.09 13.46
N VAL A 175 -22.56 -12.33 13.91
CA VAL A 175 -23.60 -13.24 14.43
C VAL A 175 -24.29 -12.64 15.65
N ASN A 176 -23.52 -12.12 16.61
CA ASN A 176 -24.07 -11.55 17.83
C ASN A 176 -24.85 -10.25 17.56
N ALA A 177 -24.33 -9.37 16.69
CA ALA A 177 -25.00 -8.14 16.28
C ALA A 177 -26.32 -8.44 15.54
N GLY A 178 -26.34 -9.43 14.66
CA GLY A 178 -27.56 -9.88 13.98
C GLY A 178 -28.62 -10.42 14.95
N LYS A 179 -28.21 -11.20 15.96
CA LYS A 179 -29.10 -11.68 17.04
C LYS A 179 -29.64 -10.53 17.88
N GLN A 180 -28.79 -9.60 18.28
CA GLN A 180 -29.17 -8.45 19.08
C GLN A 180 -30.20 -7.59 18.36
N TYR A 181 -29.93 -7.23 17.09
CA TYR A 181 -30.83 -6.41 16.28
C TYR A 181 -32.23 -7.05 16.18
N VAL A 182 -32.32 -8.32 15.78
CA VAL A 182 -33.62 -9.00 15.60
C VAL A 182 -34.36 -9.13 16.92
N ALA A 183 -33.65 -9.42 18.01
CA ALA A 183 -34.22 -9.53 19.33
C ALA A 183 -34.81 -8.19 19.81
N GLU A 184 -34.06 -7.10 19.70
CA GLU A 184 -34.49 -5.77 20.12
C GLU A 184 -35.66 -5.25 19.26
N VAL A 185 -35.61 -5.42 17.94
CA VAL A 185 -36.69 -5.00 17.02
C VAL A 185 -38.01 -5.72 17.32
N LEU A 186 -37.95 -7.00 17.69
CA LEU A 186 -39.14 -7.84 17.94
C LEU A 186 -39.49 -7.99 19.43
N GLY A 187 -38.77 -7.32 20.33
CA GLY A 187 -39.08 -7.32 21.77
C GLY A 187 -38.77 -8.65 22.47
N VAL A 188 -37.69 -9.32 22.09
CA VAL A 188 -37.20 -10.58 22.69
C VAL A 188 -35.85 -10.35 23.36
N ASP A 189 -35.49 -11.21 24.33
CA ASP A 189 -34.20 -11.10 25.04
C ASP A 189 -33.03 -11.43 24.09
N PRO A 190 -32.13 -10.47 23.80
CA PRO A 190 -30.99 -10.66 22.90
C PRO A 190 -30.08 -11.83 23.28
N GLN A 191 -29.90 -12.07 24.58
CA GLN A 191 -28.99 -13.10 25.09
C GLN A 191 -29.57 -14.51 24.97
N LYS A 192 -30.88 -14.62 24.75
CA LYS A 192 -31.60 -15.89 24.75
C LYS A 192 -32.20 -16.26 23.41
N LEU A 193 -32.05 -15.44 22.37
CA LEU A 193 -32.73 -15.63 21.07
C LEU A 193 -32.56 -17.05 20.50
N SER A 194 -31.38 -17.67 20.67
CA SER A 194 -31.09 -19.04 20.22
C SER A 194 -31.58 -20.12 21.19
N GLU A 195 -31.90 -19.80 22.44
CA GLU A 195 -32.29 -20.74 23.51
C GLU A 195 -33.81 -20.74 23.80
N ILE A 196 -34.56 -19.85 23.14
CA ILE A 196 -36.02 -19.71 23.29
C ILE A 196 -36.76 -20.09 22.00
N GLY A 197 -38.08 -20.26 22.11
CA GLY A 197 -38.93 -20.59 20.96
C GLY A 197 -39.05 -22.10 20.73
N ALA A 198 -38.82 -22.91 21.76
CA ALA A 198 -38.86 -24.37 21.70
C ALA A 198 -40.26 -24.97 21.91
N VAL A 199 -41.22 -24.16 22.35
CA VAL A 199 -42.58 -24.61 22.72
C VAL A 199 -43.41 -24.90 21.46
N ASP A 200 -43.98 -26.11 21.39
CA ASP A 200 -44.95 -26.47 20.36
C ASP A 200 -46.30 -25.79 20.65
N LEU A 201 -46.64 -24.76 19.86
CA LEU A 201 -47.89 -23.99 19.99
C LEU A 201 -49.14 -24.81 19.63
N THR A 202 -48.97 -25.94 18.95
CA THR A 202 -50.08 -26.81 18.54
C THR A 202 -50.43 -27.86 19.59
N ASP A 203 -49.57 -28.05 20.59
CA ASP A 203 -49.77 -28.97 21.71
C ASP A 203 -50.24 -28.19 22.95
N ALA A 204 -51.53 -28.35 23.28
CA ALA A 204 -52.16 -27.66 24.40
C ALA A 204 -51.51 -28.01 25.75
N GLU A 205 -51.06 -29.26 25.94
CA GLU A 205 -50.34 -29.69 27.13
C GLU A 205 -48.95 -29.06 27.21
N ALA A 206 -48.23 -28.95 26.09
CA ALA A 206 -46.92 -28.29 26.04
C ALA A 206 -47.03 -26.80 26.38
N VAL A 207 -48.03 -26.10 25.83
CA VAL A 207 -48.28 -24.68 26.13
C VAL A 207 -48.66 -24.50 27.60
N LYS A 208 -49.56 -25.32 28.14
CA LYS A 208 -49.94 -25.28 29.58
C LYS A 208 -48.74 -25.53 30.49
N ALA A 209 -47.91 -26.52 30.16
CA ALA A 209 -46.70 -26.81 30.91
C ALA A 209 -45.70 -25.65 30.88
N ALA A 210 -45.52 -25.00 29.72
CA ALA A 210 -44.65 -23.82 29.60
C ALA A 210 -45.16 -22.64 30.44
N VAL A 211 -46.47 -22.38 30.44
CA VAL A 211 -47.09 -21.34 31.29
C VAL A 211 -46.90 -21.66 32.77
N GLU A 212 -47.16 -22.90 33.19
CA GLU A 212 -46.99 -23.34 34.59
C GLU A 212 -45.54 -23.27 35.07
N ASN A 213 -44.57 -23.50 34.18
CA ASN A 213 -43.14 -23.38 34.44
C ASN A 213 -42.61 -21.94 34.33
N GLY A 214 -43.44 -20.98 33.92
CA GLY A 214 -43.06 -19.58 33.74
C GLY A 214 -42.21 -19.30 32.50
N ASP A 215 -42.22 -20.19 31.50
CA ASP A 215 -41.45 -20.07 30.26
C ASP A 215 -42.17 -19.21 29.20
N LEU A 216 -42.67 -18.05 29.62
CA LEU A 216 -43.44 -17.14 28.77
C LEU A 216 -42.59 -16.58 27.62
N ALA A 217 -41.28 -16.41 27.84
CA ALA A 217 -40.35 -15.93 26.81
C ALA A 217 -40.23 -16.92 25.64
N SER A 218 -40.22 -18.23 25.91
CA SER A 218 -40.19 -19.25 24.86
C SER A 218 -41.52 -19.33 24.11
N ILE A 219 -42.65 -19.13 24.79
CA ILE A 219 -43.97 -19.01 24.13
C ILE A 219 -44.02 -17.76 23.25
N LYS A 220 -43.57 -16.59 23.74
CA LYS A 220 -43.49 -15.34 22.98
C LYS A 220 -42.63 -15.52 21.73
N ALA A 221 -41.45 -16.11 21.87
CA ALA A 221 -40.54 -16.36 20.74
C ALA A 221 -41.13 -17.36 19.71
N ALA A 222 -41.80 -18.43 20.15
CA ALA A 222 -42.49 -19.35 19.26
C ALA A 222 -43.62 -18.65 18.50
N THR A 223 -44.39 -17.80 19.20
CA THR A 223 -45.49 -17.02 18.61
C THR A 223 -44.97 -16.04 17.55
N LEU A 224 -43.89 -15.31 17.85
CA LEU A 224 -43.23 -14.41 16.91
C LEU A 224 -42.66 -15.17 15.70
N SER A 225 -42.09 -16.36 15.92
CA SER A 225 -41.62 -17.23 14.84
C SER A 225 -42.77 -17.58 13.89
N ALA A 226 -43.90 -18.06 14.42
CA ALA A 226 -45.10 -18.36 13.63
C ALA A 226 -45.64 -17.11 12.90
N ALA A 227 -45.64 -15.95 13.57
CA ALA A 227 -46.10 -14.68 13.01
C ALA A 227 -45.24 -14.18 11.84
N ILE A 228 -43.91 -14.35 11.90
CA ILE A 228 -43.01 -14.04 10.78
C ILE A 228 -43.38 -14.87 9.55
N ALA A 229 -43.74 -16.15 9.74
CA ALA A 229 -44.18 -16.99 8.64
C ALA A 229 -45.55 -16.54 8.08
N ASP A 230 -46.49 -16.11 8.93
CA ASP A 230 -47.82 -15.65 8.51
C ASP A 230 -47.84 -14.27 7.88
N ALA A 231 -46.87 -13.41 8.18
CA ALA A 231 -46.79 -12.04 7.67
C ALA A 231 -46.69 -11.98 6.12
N GLY A 232 -46.23 -13.06 5.48
CA GLY A 232 -46.21 -13.18 4.02
C GLY A 232 -45.28 -12.20 3.30
N GLN A 233 -44.41 -11.50 4.05
CA GLN A 233 -43.36 -10.63 3.54
C GLN A 233 -41.98 -11.13 4.00
N PRO A 234 -40.92 -10.96 3.19
CA PRO A 234 -39.55 -11.25 3.61
C PRO A 234 -39.20 -10.47 4.89
N VAL A 235 -38.69 -11.17 5.91
CA VAL A 235 -38.31 -10.56 7.19
C VAL A 235 -37.16 -9.56 7.02
N GLU A 236 -36.36 -9.75 5.98
CA GLU A 236 -35.26 -8.90 5.56
C GLU A 236 -35.70 -7.46 5.29
N ASN A 237 -36.96 -7.26 4.89
CA ASN A 237 -37.53 -5.93 4.69
C ASN A 237 -37.57 -5.10 5.99
N LEU A 238 -37.42 -5.72 7.16
CA LEU A 238 -37.29 -4.99 8.43
C LEU A 238 -36.07 -4.06 8.40
N TRP A 239 -35.01 -4.42 7.69
CA TRP A 239 -33.75 -3.66 7.67
C TRP A 239 -33.26 -3.32 6.25
N SER A 240 -33.82 -3.95 5.22
CA SER A 240 -33.51 -3.64 3.84
C SER A 240 -33.86 -2.18 3.54
N ASN A 241 -32.88 -1.40 3.08
CA ASN A 241 -32.98 0.04 2.75
C ASN A 241 -33.03 1.01 3.95
N GLN A 242 -32.58 0.60 5.13
CA GLN A 242 -32.44 1.54 6.26
C GLN A 242 -31.13 2.33 6.17
N ALA A 243 -31.18 3.58 6.65
CA ALA A 243 -30.04 4.50 6.54
C ALA A 243 -28.90 4.13 7.51
N ASN A 244 -29.25 3.57 8.67
CA ASN A 244 -28.33 3.28 9.78
C ASN A 244 -28.55 1.86 10.33
N THR A 245 -27.59 1.34 11.10
CA THR A 245 -27.61 -0.01 11.68
C THR A 245 -28.73 -0.25 12.69
N THR A 246 -29.26 0.82 13.29
CA THR A 246 -30.30 0.81 14.34
C THR A 246 -31.71 1.08 13.82
N ASP A 247 -31.85 1.48 12.56
CA ASP A 247 -33.16 1.77 11.94
C ASP A 247 -33.88 0.48 11.52
N TYR A 248 -35.22 0.53 11.44
CA TYR A 248 -36.07 -0.59 11.03
C TYR A 248 -37.41 -0.15 10.41
N ASP A 249 -38.01 -1.02 9.59
CA ASP A 249 -39.38 -0.84 9.07
C ASP A 249 -40.42 -1.14 10.16
N ASP A 250 -40.87 -0.08 10.81
CA ASP A 250 -41.91 -0.12 11.86
C ASP A 250 -43.27 -0.63 11.34
N THR A 251 -43.56 -0.50 10.04
CA THR A 251 -44.80 -0.99 9.42
C THR A 251 -44.79 -2.52 9.37
N LEU A 252 -43.71 -3.10 8.86
CA LEU A 252 -43.55 -4.56 8.83
C LEU A 252 -43.44 -5.14 10.23
N ARG A 253 -42.69 -4.49 11.13
CA ARG A 253 -42.60 -4.86 12.55
C ARG A 253 -44.00 -4.93 13.18
N THR A 254 -44.81 -3.88 13.03
CA THR A 254 -46.18 -3.84 13.57
C THR A 254 -47.08 -4.89 12.94
N ALA A 255 -46.89 -5.21 11.66
CA ALA A 255 -47.61 -6.28 10.98
C ALA A 255 -47.27 -7.65 11.59
N ILE A 256 -45.99 -7.94 11.83
CA ILE A 256 -45.53 -9.17 12.51
C ILE A 256 -46.13 -9.27 13.91
N LEU A 257 -46.06 -8.20 14.71
CA LEU A 257 -46.63 -8.19 16.07
C LEU A 257 -48.15 -8.40 16.06
N SER A 258 -48.86 -7.84 15.08
CA SER A 258 -50.31 -8.08 14.92
C SER A 258 -50.62 -9.53 14.57
N LYS A 259 -49.78 -10.15 13.73
CA LYS A 259 -49.89 -11.58 13.42
C LYS A 259 -49.58 -12.47 14.61
N ALA A 260 -48.71 -12.03 15.51
CA ALA A 260 -48.44 -12.75 16.74
C ALA A 260 -49.68 -12.78 17.66
N THR A 261 -50.46 -11.69 17.71
CA THR A 261 -51.77 -11.68 18.38
C THR A 261 -52.75 -12.67 17.73
N ASP A 262 -52.83 -12.72 16.39
CA ASP A 262 -53.67 -13.70 15.67
C ASP A 262 -53.28 -15.16 16.01
N VAL A 263 -51.98 -15.45 16.15
CA VAL A 263 -51.46 -16.76 16.56
C VAL A 263 -51.87 -17.11 17.99
N ILE A 264 -51.76 -16.16 18.93
CA ILE A 264 -52.18 -16.36 20.33
C ILE A 264 -53.66 -16.72 20.43
N ASP A 265 -54.52 -16.04 19.67
CA ASP A 265 -55.95 -16.33 19.64
C ASP A 265 -56.23 -17.78 19.19
N GLU A 266 -55.49 -18.28 18.20
CA GLU A 266 -55.66 -19.65 17.70
C GLU A 266 -55.14 -20.69 18.69
N VAL A 267 -54.01 -20.42 19.35
CA VAL A 267 -53.47 -21.26 20.43
C VAL A 267 -54.44 -21.33 21.60
N GLY A 268 -55.03 -20.21 22.01
CA GLY A 268 -56.03 -20.16 23.08
C GLY A 268 -57.28 -20.98 22.77
N LYS A 269 -57.77 -20.94 21.52
CA LYS A 269 -58.87 -21.80 21.06
C LYS A 269 -58.50 -23.28 21.09
N ASN A 270 -57.31 -23.63 20.61
CA ASN A 270 -56.82 -25.01 20.62
C ASN A 270 -56.63 -25.56 22.04
N ALA A 271 -56.21 -24.72 22.99
CA ALA A 271 -56.04 -25.08 24.39
C ALA A 271 -57.36 -25.14 25.19
N GLU A 272 -58.48 -24.73 24.58
CA GLU A 272 -59.79 -24.49 25.20
C GLU A 272 -59.72 -23.47 26.37
N ASP A 273 -58.79 -22.52 26.31
CA ASP A 273 -58.57 -21.47 27.32
C ASP A 273 -58.02 -20.19 26.67
N GLU A 274 -58.92 -19.29 26.26
CA GLU A 274 -58.56 -18.00 25.64
C GLU A 274 -57.76 -17.08 26.59
N ALA A 275 -57.81 -17.31 27.90
CA ALA A 275 -57.06 -16.51 28.88
C ALA A 275 -55.65 -17.06 29.17
N LEU A 276 -55.30 -18.22 28.60
CA LEU A 276 -54.04 -18.94 28.91
C LEU A 276 -52.80 -18.09 28.61
N LEU A 277 -52.85 -17.28 27.55
CA LEU A 277 -51.73 -16.51 27.04
C LEU A 277 -51.90 -14.98 27.18
N THR A 278 -52.85 -14.52 28.00
CA THR A 278 -53.11 -13.07 28.18
C THR A 278 -51.85 -12.29 28.60
N SER A 279 -50.92 -12.88 29.36
CA SER A 279 -49.66 -12.21 29.70
C SER A 279 -48.75 -12.02 28.50
N VAL A 280 -48.63 -13.03 27.61
CA VAL A 280 -47.83 -12.95 26.38
C VAL A 280 -48.47 -11.96 25.40
N GLU A 281 -49.81 -11.99 25.29
CA GLU A 281 -50.58 -11.05 24.48
C GLU A 281 -50.36 -9.60 24.93
N GLN A 282 -50.41 -9.34 26.25
CA GLN A 282 -50.12 -8.02 26.82
C GLN A 282 -48.70 -7.56 26.52
N GLU A 283 -47.70 -8.44 26.61
CA GLU A 283 -46.33 -8.09 26.24
C GLU A 283 -46.23 -7.72 24.76
N ILE A 284 -46.86 -8.47 23.85
CA ILE A 284 -46.86 -8.17 22.41
C ILE A 284 -47.59 -6.85 22.10
N GLU A 285 -48.72 -6.58 22.76
CA GLU A 285 -49.45 -5.32 22.56
C GLU A 285 -48.67 -4.12 23.13
N VAL A 286 -47.90 -4.29 24.21
CA VAL A 286 -46.95 -3.27 24.67
C VAL A 286 -45.89 -3.01 23.59
N GLU A 287 -45.21 -4.05 23.10
CA GLU A 287 -44.21 -3.93 22.04
C GLU A 287 -44.79 -3.28 20.78
N LYS A 288 -46.03 -3.60 20.42
CA LYS A 288 -46.69 -3.02 19.24
C LYS A 288 -46.91 -1.51 19.36
N THR A 289 -47.09 -1.00 20.58
CA THR A 289 -47.33 0.43 20.83
C THR A 289 -46.07 1.22 21.16
N GLU A 290 -45.08 0.58 21.79
CA GLU A 290 -43.81 1.19 22.16
C GLU A 290 -42.76 0.90 21.09
N LYS A 291 -42.10 1.96 20.60
CA LYS A 291 -41.00 1.79 19.65
C LYS A 291 -39.75 1.31 20.39
N PRO A 292 -39.16 0.16 20.03
CA PRO A 292 -37.93 -0.30 20.63
C PRO A 292 -36.81 0.65 20.27
N THR A 293 -35.91 0.83 21.22
CA THR A 293 -34.60 1.42 20.96
C THR A 293 -33.67 0.27 20.61
N VAL A 294 -33.15 0.27 19.39
CA VAL A 294 -32.11 -0.66 18.98
C VAL A 294 -30.78 -0.10 19.44
N SER A 295 -30.00 -0.89 20.15
CA SER A 295 -28.70 -0.49 20.67
C SER A 295 -27.65 -0.59 19.55
N GLU A 296 -26.70 0.34 19.53
CA GLU A 296 -25.50 0.15 18.72
C GLU A 296 -24.69 -1.03 19.29
N PRO A 297 -24.19 -1.96 18.44
CA PRO A 297 -23.33 -3.04 18.89
C PRO A 297 -22.07 -2.49 19.54
N GLU A 298 -21.71 -2.97 20.74
CA GLU A 298 -20.49 -2.49 21.41
C GLU A 298 -19.25 -2.78 20.56
N ALA A 299 -18.41 -1.75 20.37
CA ALA A 299 -17.12 -1.90 19.71
C ALA A 299 -16.16 -2.68 20.61
N THR A 300 -15.51 -3.69 20.05
CA THR A 300 -14.38 -4.36 20.70
C THR A 300 -13.16 -3.43 20.75
N ASP A 301 -12.14 -3.81 21.53
CA ASP A 301 -10.86 -3.10 21.55
C ASP A 301 -10.23 -3.08 20.14
N ASP A 302 -10.37 -4.17 19.37
CA ASP A 302 -9.87 -4.27 18.00
C ASP A 302 -10.64 -3.37 17.03
N ILE A 303 -11.99 -3.31 17.13
CA ILE A 303 -12.78 -2.35 16.34
C ILE A 303 -12.42 -0.91 16.72
N THR A 304 -12.19 -0.64 18.02
CA THR A 304 -11.76 0.68 18.50
C THR A 304 -10.40 1.07 17.94
N ALA A 305 -9.45 0.13 17.87
CA ALA A 305 -8.15 0.35 17.22
C ALA A 305 -8.31 0.65 15.72
N GLY A 306 -9.16 -0.10 15.01
CA GLY A 306 -9.51 0.19 13.62
C GLY A 306 -10.12 1.58 13.43
N LYS A 307 -11.09 1.98 14.27
CA LYS A 307 -11.68 3.34 14.28
C LYS A 307 -10.64 4.43 14.53
N ASN A 308 -9.66 4.19 15.41
CA ASN A 308 -8.58 5.14 15.64
C ASN A 308 -7.69 5.33 14.41
N LEU A 309 -7.37 4.26 13.68
CA LEU A 309 -6.64 4.37 12.40
C LEU A 309 -7.45 5.17 11.38
N VAL A 310 -8.74 4.86 11.17
CA VAL A 310 -9.60 5.60 10.24
C VAL A 310 -9.66 7.09 10.59
N LYS A 311 -9.82 7.41 11.88
CA LYS A 311 -9.79 8.79 12.36
C LYS A 311 -8.46 9.47 12.07
N GLN A 312 -7.34 8.78 12.28
CA GLN A 312 -6.01 9.32 12.00
C GLN A 312 -5.81 9.58 10.51
N VAL A 313 -6.17 8.62 9.65
CA VAL A 313 -6.15 8.73 8.19
C VAL A 313 -6.98 9.94 7.73
N ARG A 314 -8.23 10.05 8.21
CA ARG A 314 -9.10 11.19 7.90
C ARG A 314 -8.52 12.51 8.38
N THR A 315 -7.95 12.54 9.58
CA THR A 315 -7.33 13.75 10.15
C THR A 315 -6.16 14.24 9.30
N VAL A 316 -5.28 13.32 8.87
CA VAL A 316 -4.18 13.63 7.95
C VAL A 316 -4.72 14.08 6.59
N TYR A 317 -5.68 13.35 6.02
CA TYR A 317 -6.28 13.69 4.73
C TYR A 317 -6.98 15.05 4.71
N ASP A 318 -7.82 15.34 5.71
CA ASP A 318 -8.54 16.60 5.82
C ASP A 318 -7.56 17.77 5.98
N SER A 319 -6.56 17.62 6.86
CA SER A 319 -5.53 18.65 7.04
C SER A 319 -4.69 18.87 5.79
N ALA A 320 -4.51 17.84 4.95
CA ALA A 320 -3.76 17.91 3.70
C ALA A 320 -4.57 18.45 2.50
N THR A 321 -5.90 18.31 2.51
CA THR A 321 -6.74 18.58 1.32
C THR A 321 -7.69 19.76 1.48
N ALA A 322 -8.19 20.04 2.70
CA ALA A 322 -9.09 21.16 2.96
C ALA A 322 -8.38 22.50 2.67
N GLU A 323 -9.10 23.52 2.18
CA GLU A 323 -8.51 24.83 1.81
C GLU A 323 -7.80 25.52 2.99
N ASP A 324 -8.28 25.29 4.20
CA ASP A 324 -7.79 25.81 5.48
C ASP A 324 -7.15 24.72 6.36
N GLY A 325 -6.84 23.54 5.80
CA GLY A 325 -6.18 22.46 6.53
C GLY A 325 -4.75 22.80 6.94
N ASP A 326 -4.37 22.49 8.18
CA ASP A 326 -3.08 22.90 8.77
C ASP A 326 -1.87 22.37 7.99
N LEU A 327 -1.87 21.09 7.60
CA LEU A 327 -0.82 20.53 6.74
C LEU A 327 -0.78 21.22 5.38
N ARG A 328 -1.93 21.44 4.73
CA ARG A 328 -1.98 22.11 3.42
C ARG A 328 -1.48 23.53 3.49
N VAL A 329 -1.91 24.32 4.47
CA VAL A 329 -1.49 25.72 4.63
C VAL A 329 0.00 25.78 4.92
N SER A 330 0.49 24.93 5.82
CA SER A 330 1.92 24.89 6.17
C SER A 330 2.77 24.42 5.00
N PHE A 331 2.31 23.43 4.23
CA PHE A 331 3.01 22.96 3.04
C PHE A 331 2.80 23.84 1.79
N ALA A 332 1.76 24.67 1.74
CA ALA A 332 1.65 25.72 0.73
C ALA A 332 2.60 26.87 1.03
N ASN A 333 2.78 27.22 2.31
CA ASN A 333 3.84 28.13 2.74
C ASN A 333 5.23 27.51 2.49
N LEU A 334 5.37 26.19 2.64
CA LEU A 334 6.55 25.45 2.19
C LEU A 334 6.76 25.62 0.68
N GLU A 335 5.74 25.46 -0.17
CA GLU A 335 5.88 25.66 -1.62
C GLU A 335 6.44 27.06 -1.93
N GLU A 336 5.98 28.10 -1.22
CA GLU A 336 6.56 29.46 -1.30
C GLU A 336 8.02 29.49 -0.79
N SER A 337 8.36 28.71 0.23
CA SER A 337 9.73 28.55 0.75
C SER A 337 10.65 27.71 -0.13
N LEU A 338 10.10 26.85 -0.99
CA LEU A 338 10.83 26.03 -1.97
C LEU A 338 10.88 26.67 -3.36
N GLU A 339 10.00 27.64 -3.66
CA GLU A 339 10.01 28.44 -4.89
C GLU A 339 11.40 29.03 -5.25
N PRO A 340 12.26 29.46 -4.29
CA PRO A 340 13.60 29.95 -4.60
C PRO A 340 14.67 28.86 -4.80
N ILE A 341 14.38 27.56 -4.63
CA ILE A 341 15.38 26.49 -4.88
C ILE A 341 15.94 26.55 -6.31
N PRO A 342 15.12 26.70 -7.37
CA PRO A 342 15.64 26.96 -8.71
C PRO A 342 16.61 28.15 -8.78
N ALA A 343 16.42 29.20 -7.98
CA ALA A 343 17.35 30.32 -7.90
C ALA A 343 18.67 29.96 -7.19
N LEU A 344 18.67 28.99 -6.26
CA LEU A 344 19.90 28.38 -5.74
C LEU A 344 20.63 27.53 -6.80
N LEU A 345 20.01 27.28 -7.96
CA LEU A 345 20.59 26.58 -9.11
C LEU A 345 20.86 27.55 -10.28
N GLU A 346 20.76 28.87 -10.08
CA GLU A 346 21.03 29.89 -11.10
C GLU A 346 22.53 30.22 -11.26
N GLU A 347 22.84 31.04 -12.26
CA GLU A 347 24.19 31.40 -12.74
C GLU A 347 25.16 31.81 -11.62
N ASP A 348 24.72 32.59 -10.63
CA ASP A 348 25.59 33.05 -9.54
C ASP A 348 26.05 31.89 -8.63
N VAL A 349 25.14 30.98 -8.24
CA VAL A 349 25.49 29.83 -7.38
C VAL A 349 26.27 28.77 -8.15
N ASN A 350 25.85 28.46 -9.39
CA ASN A 350 26.62 27.56 -10.26
C ASN A 350 28.04 28.11 -10.47
N GLY A 351 28.17 29.40 -10.76
CA GLY A 351 29.48 30.01 -10.88
C GLY A 351 30.27 30.02 -9.56
N ALA A 352 29.63 30.02 -8.39
CA ALA A 352 30.35 29.81 -7.12
C ALA A 352 30.94 28.39 -7.01
N PHE A 353 30.22 27.36 -7.49
CA PHE A 353 30.77 26.00 -7.61
C PHE A 353 31.86 25.91 -8.68
N ASP A 354 31.73 26.61 -9.81
CA ASP A 354 32.76 26.65 -10.86
C ASP A 354 34.05 27.32 -10.35
N LEU A 355 33.95 28.41 -9.59
CA LEU A 355 35.11 29.04 -8.94
C LEU A 355 35.74 28.11 -7.89
N LEU A 356 34.93 27.30 -7.19
CA LEU A 356 35.45 26.29 -6.26
C LEU A 356 36.21 25.18 -7.01
N ALA A 357 35.66 24.67 -8.11
CA ALA A 357 36.33 23.68 -8.96
C ALA A 357 37.65 24.23 -9.54
N THR A 358 37.63 25.49 -10.01
CA THR A 358 38.83 26.19 -10.50
C THR A 358 39.87 26.38 -9.39
N ALA A 359 39.43 26.64 -8.15
CA ALA A 359 40.32 26.76 -7.00
C ALA A 359 41.00 25.43 -6.64
N PHE A 360 40.26 24.31 -6.69
CA PHE A 360 40.85 22.98 -6.54
C PHE A 360 41.81 22.63 -7.66
N SER A 361 41.47 22.96 -8.91
CA SER A 361 42.35 22.75 -10.09
C SER A 361 43.66 23.54 -9.94
N SER A 362 43.59 24.79 -9.46
CA SER A 362 44.78 25.60 -9.17
C SER A 362 45.66 24.98 -8.08
N ILE A 363 45.05 24.36 -7.06
CA ILE A 363 45.79 23.63 -6.00
C ILE A 363 46.43 22.37 -6.57
N ALA A 364 45.69 21.59 -7.38
CA ALA A 364 46.17 20.38 -8.03
C ALA A 364 47.39 20.66 -8.92
N TYR A 365 47.30 21.66 -9.81
CA TYR A 365 48.42 22.14 -10.63
C TYR A 365 49.63 22.54 -9.78
N HIS A 366 49.42 23.25 -8.68
CA HIS A 366 50.55 23.69 -7.86
C HIS A 366 51.27 22.53 -7.17
N ILE A 367 50.59 21.39 -7.02
CA ILE A 367 51.17 20.19 -6.43
C ILE A 367 51.93 19.39 -7.48
N ASN A 368 51.33 19.17 -8.65
CA ASN A 368 52.01 18.54 -9.78
C ASN A 368 51.51 19.11 -11.11
N SER A 369 52.30 20.00 -11.70
CA SER A 369 52.00 20.62 -13.00
C SER A 369 52.34 19.74 -14.21
N GLU A 370 52.99 18.59 -14.00
CA GLU A 370 53.26 17.61 -15.06
C GLU A 370 52.00 16.78 -15.32
N VAL A 371 51.21 16.51 -14.27
CA VAL A 371 49.96 15.72 -14.32
C VAL A 371 48.74 16.60 -14.58
N PHE A 372 48.66 17.74 -13.90
CA PHE A 372 47.61 18.72 -14.13
C PHE A 372 48.24 19.83 -14.97
N ASP A 373 47.95 19.86 -16.27
CA ASP A 373 48.51 20.84 -17.21
C ASP A 373 47.73 22.17 -17.20
N GLU A 374 46.49 22.14 -16.71
CA GLU A 374 45.68 23.33 -16.48
C GLU A 374 46.11 24.09 -15.21
N GLN A 375 46.76 25.24 -15.39
CA GLN A 375 47.26 26.08 -14.30
C GLN A 375 46.20 26.53 -13.29
N GLY A 376 44.92 26.51 -13.67
CA GLY A 376 43.85 27.19 -12.98
C GLY A 376 44.06 28.72 -12.91
N ASP A 377 43.08 29.42 -12.36
CA ASP A 377 43.07 30.90 -12.35
C ASP A 377 43.65 31.52 -11.07
N TYR A 378 43.98 30.72 -10.05
CA TYR A 378 44.34 31.21 -8.73
C TYR A 378 45.81 31.00 -8.36
N ASN A 379 46.40 32.02 -7.74
CA ASN A 379 47.70 31.88 -7.08
C ASN A 379 47.54 31.13 -5.76
N VAL A 380 48.29 30.04 -5.60
CA VAL A 380 48.26 29.20 -4.41
C VAL A 380 49.51 29.46 -3.56
N THR A 381 49.31 29.73 -2.26
CA THR A 381 50.41 29.85 -1.29
C THR A 381 50.60 28.53 -0.56
N VAL A 382 51.81 27.97 -0.61
CA VAL A 382 52.11 26.64 -0.04
C VAL A 382 52.98 26.74 1.21
N ASN A 383 52.59 26.05 2.28
CA ASN A 383 53.45 25.75 3.42
C ASN A 383 53.89 24.29 3.36
N GLU A 384 55.08 24.06 2.81
CA GLU A 384 55.65 22.72 2.61
C GLU A 384 55.80 21.89 3.90
N ALA A 385 55.99 22.53 5.05
CA ALA A 385 56.21 21.83 6.32
C ALA A 385 54.93 21.22 6.89
N THR A 386 53.78 21.83 6.59
CA THR A 386 52.46 21.41 7.07
C THR A 386 51.57 20.89 5.95
N LYS A 387 52.07 20.90 4.71
CA LYS A 387 51.32 20.57 3.49
C LYS A 387 49.99 21.29 3.43
N THR A 388 50.06 22.60 3.63
CA THR A 388 48.91 23.52 3.62
C THR A 388 48.93 24.37 2.37
N TYR A 389 47.80 24.42 1.67
CA TYR A 389 47.61 25.16 0.43
C TYR A 389 46.54 26.21 0.66
N VAL A 390 46.86 27.47 0.36
CA VAL A 390 46.00 28.63 0.67
C VAL A 390 45.76 29.45 -0.58
N ILE A 391 44.49 29.62 -0.93
CA ILE A 391 44.00 30.65 -1.83
C ILE A 391 43.30 31.70 -0.97
N ASN A 392 43.68 32.97 -1.12
CA ASN A 392 43.06 34.07 -0.38
C ASN A 392 42.92 35.28 -1.30
N THR A 393 41.76 35.38 -1.92
CA THR A 393 41.36 36.45 -2.83
C THR A 393 40.05 37.09 -2.32
N GLU A 394 39.53 38.07 -3.05
CA GLU A 394 38.24 38.68 -2.71
C GLU A 394 37.05 37.73 -2.98
N SER A 395 37.16 36.88 -4.01
CA SER A 395 36.12 35.94 -4.44
C SER A 395 36.27 34.54 -3.85
N VAL A 396 37.50 34.07 -3.58
CA VAL A 396 37.78 32.72 -3.04
C VAL A 396 38.72 32.79 -1.86
N LYS A 397 38.30 32.19 -0.74
CA LYS A 397 39.15 31.80 0.38
C LYS A 397 39.04 30.30 0.56
N LEU A 398 40.15 29.60 0.36
CA LEU A 398 40.23 28.17 0.48
C LEU A 398 41.55 27.82 1.18
N THR A 399 41.44 27.17 2.34
CA THR A 399 42.59 26.59 3.03
C THR A 399 42.40 25.09 3.14
N VAL A 400 43.28 24.33 2.48
CA VAL A 400 43.29 22.87 2.57
C VAL A 400 44.59 22.36 3.18
N VAL A 401 44.50 21.27 3.93
CA VAL A 401 45.62 20.57 4.56
C VAL A 401 45.59 19.13 4.10
N GLY A 402 46.69 18.61 3.56
CA GLY A 402 46.68 17.25 3.06
C GLY A 402 47.79 16.96 2.08
N SER A 403 47.77 15.76 1.50
CA SER A 403 48.76 15.32 0.53
C SER A 403 48.10 14.88 -0.76
N ILE A 404 48.81 15.11 -1.86
CA ILE A 404 48.56 14.51 -3.15
C ILE A 404 49.83 13.76 -3.50
N GLU A 405 49.70 12.46 -3.73
CA GLU A 405 50.77 11.58 -4.18
C GLU A 405 50.44 11.13 -5.59
N ILE A 406 51.32 11.39 -6.55
CA ILE A 406 51.13 11.01 -7.95
C ILE A 406 52.39 10.30 -8.45
N ASP A 407 52.19 9.24 -9.21
CA ASP A 407 53.23 8.49 -9.92
C ASP A 407 52.78 8.29 -11.36
N GLU A 408 53.61 8.67 -12.33
CA GLU A 408 53.28 8.62 -13.75
C GLU A 408 54.37 7.89 -14.55
N THR A 409 53.97 7.31 -15.68
CA THR A 409 54.86 6.66 -16.62
C THR A 409 54.31 6.87 -18.03
N GLU A 410 55.09 7.57 -18.85
CA GLU A 410 54.81 7.78 -20.28
C GLU A 410 55.84 7.01 -21.11
N SER A 411 55.38 6.40 -22.21
CA SER A 411 56.23 5.69 -23.16
C SER A 411 55.80 6.03 -24.58
N GLU A 412 56.58 6.92 -25.22
CA GLU A 412 56.50 7.20 -26.64
C GLU A 412 57.46 6.27 -27.41
N GLU A 413 56.94 5.39 -28.28
CA GLU A 413 57.77 4.57 -29.17
C GLU A 413 57.90 5.23 -30.56
N PRO A 414 59.11 5.34 -31.13
CA PRO A 414 59.27 5.93 -32.45
C PRO A 414 58.54 5.11 -33.51
N CYS A 415 57.74 5.76 -34.36
CA CYS A 415 57.00 5.09 -35.42
C CYS A 415 57.91 4.17 -36.26
N THR A 416 57.45 2.94 -36.45
CA THR A 416 58.20 1.91 -37.17
C THR A 416 57.77 1.85 -38.62
N GLU A 417 58.74 1.96 -39.53
CA GLU A 417 58.53 1.86 -40.97
C GLU A 417 58.65 0.38 -41.40
N THR A 418 57.59 -0.17 -41.97
CA THR A 418 57.57 -1.49 -42.61
C THR A 418 57.64 -1.34 -44.14
N GLU A 419 57.66 -2.46 -44.89
CA GLU A 419 57.85 -2.43 -46.36
C GLU A 419 56.75 -1.63 -47.10
N ASN A 420 55.56 -1.48 -46.51
CA ASN A 420 54.43 -0.72 -47.09
C ASN A 420 53.59 0.09 -46.08
N ALA A 421 54.00 0.25 -44.81
CA ALA A 421 53.20 0.95 -43.79
C ALA A 421 54.05 1.62 -42.69
N TYR A 422 53.51 2.66 -42.05
CA TYR A 422 54.03 3.21 -40.79
C TYR A 422 53.13 2.81 -39.63
N VAL A 423 53.70 2.38 -38.50
CA VAL A 423 52.97 2.07 -37.27
C VAL A 423 53.52 2.91 -36.12
N CYS A 424 52.67 3.64 -35.42
CA CYS A 424 52.99 4.44 -34.24
C CYS A 424 52.26 3.87 -33.02
N GLU A 425 52.91 3.78 -31.86
CA GLU A 425 52.34 3.26 -30.61
C GLU A 425 52.81 4.16 -29.46
N ASP A 426 51.87 4.72 -28.70
CA ASP A 426 52.15 5.55 -27.53
C ASP A 426 51.32 5.05 -26.33
N SER A 427 51.84 5.20 -25.12
CA SER A 427 51.10 4.84 -23.91
C SER A 427 51.39 5.77 -22.73
N PHE A 428 50.36 6.03 -21.94
CA PHE A 428 50.39 6.85 -20.74
C PHE A 428 49.77 6.08 -19.58
N SER A 429 50.36 6.18 -18.39
CA SER A 429 49.76 5.69 -17.15
C SER A 429 50.05 6.63 -15.99
N SER A 430 49.03 6.93 -15.19
CA SER A 430 49.15 7.71 -13.96
C SER A 430 48.46 7.02 -12.78
N ASN A 431 48.97 7.21 -11.58
CA ASN A 431 48.34 6.78 -10.33
C ASN A 431 48.32 7.96 -9.35
N ALA A 432 47.16 8.28 -8.77
CA ALA A 432 47.01 9.39 -7.84
C ALA A 432 46.29 8.99 -6.54
N ASN A 433 46.77 9.52 -5.41
CA ASN A 433 46.10 9.47 -4.11
C ASN A 433 45.99 10.89 -3.55
N ILE A 434 44.78 11.37 -3.35
CA ILE A 434 44.45 12.72 -2.86
C ILE A 434 43.69 12.58 -1.56
N ASN A 435 44.15 13.26 -0.50
CA ASN A 435 43.39 13.41 0.73
C ASN A 435 43.59 14.82 1.26
N LEU A 436 42.56 15.64 1.12
CA LEU A 436 42.57 17.05 1.48
C LEU A 436 41.49 17.34 2.52
N GLU A 437 41.90 17.86 3.67
CA GLU A 437 41.02 18.43 4.67
C GLU A 437 40.81 19.91 4.38
N ILE A 438 39.57 20.32 4.15
CA ILE A 438 39.17 21.72 4.01
C ILE A 438 38.99 22.28 5.42
N THR A 439 39.76 23.32 5.75
CA THR A 439 39.75 23.97 7.08
C THR A 439 39.19 25.40 7.02
N GLU A 440 39.03 25.94 5.82
CA GLU A 440 38.36 27.20 5.54
C GLU A 440 37.84 27.17 4.10
N LEU A 441 36.54 27.45 3.91
CA LEU A 441 35.93 27.60 2.60
C LEU A 441 34.99 28.81 2.59
N LEU A 442 35.24 29.74 1.68
CA LEU A 442 34.35 30.84 1.35
C LEU A 442 34.53 31.20 -0.14
N VAL A 443 33.48 31.04 -0.93
CA VAL A 443 33.42 31.44 -2.34
C VAL A 443 32.31 32.46 -2.53
N LYS A 444 32.59 33.48 -3.34
CA LYS A 444 31.65 34.56 -3.66
C LYS A 444 31.61 34.74 -5.16
N ASN A 445 30.41 34.67 -5.71
CA ASN A 445 30.15 34.99 -7.10
C ASN A 445 28.83 35.78 -7.18
N GLY A 446 28.87 36.97 -7.78
CA GLY A 446 27.70 37.85 -7.83
C GLY A 446 27.07 38.10 -6.46
N ALA A 447 25.79 37.77 -6.31
CA ALA A 447 25.04 37.82 -5.06
C ALA A 447 25.18 36.56 -4.20
N ALA A 448 25.74 35.47 -4.74
CA ALA A 448 25.89 34.20 -4.07
C ALA A 448 27.13 34.15 -3.17
N THR A 449 27.00 33.46 -2.03
CA THR A 449 28.10 33.09 -1.14
C THR A 449 27.96 31.62 -0.79
N LEU A 450 29.03 30.85 -0.94
CA LEU A 450 29.15 29.47 -0.50
C LEU A 450 30.24 29.41 0.58
N SER A 451 29.95 28.82 1.73
CA SER A 451 30.95 28.59 2.79
C SER A 451 30.75 27.26 3.47
N ALA A 452 31.80 26.73 4.09
CA ALA A 452 31.71 25.57 4.97
C ALA A 452 32.69 25.72 6.13
N GLU A 453 32.34 25.17 7.30
CA GLU A 453 33.25 25.16 8.46
C GLU A 453 34.42 24.20 8.22
N SER A 454 34.13 23.04 7.64
CA SER A 454 35.13 22.03 7.31
C SER A 454 34.65 21.14 6.18
N GLY A 455 35.56 20.36 5.62
CA GLY A 455 35.23 19.38 4.59
C GLY A 455 36.39 18.45 4.29
N GLN A 456 36.13 17.49 3.41
CA GLN A 456 37.11 16.50 3.00
C GLN A 456 36.96 16.17 1.52
N VAL A 457 38.09 16.06 0.83
CA VAL A 457 38.17 15.56 -0.55
C VAL A 457 39.11 14.35 -0.55
N ILE A 458 38.61 13.20 -0.98
CA ILE A 458 39.37 11.96 -1.09
C ILE A 458 39.28 11.46 -2.53
N VAL A 459 40.44 11.18 -3.12
CA VAL A 459 40.58 10.36 -4.33
C VAL A 459 41.55 9.25 -3.96
N ASP A 460 41.03 8.04 -3.79
CA ASP A 460 41.81 6.87 -3.35
C ASP A 460 42.15 6.00 -4.55
N ASN A 461 43.45 5.72 -4.71
CA ASN A 461 44.00 4.82 -5.73
C ASN A 461 43.44 5.09 -7.13
N PHE A 462 43.39 6.37 -7.54
CA PHE A 462 43.02 6.73 -8.91
C PHE A 462 44.09 6.23 -9.86
N LYS A 463 43.66 5.66 -10.99
CA LYS A 463 44.54 5.18 -12.05
C LYS A 463 44.00 5.62 -13.38
N GLU A 464 44.88 6.07 -14.25
CA GLU A 464 44.58 6.35 -15.64
C GLU A 464 45.56 5.57 -16.51
N GLU A 465 45.08 4.98 -17.59
CA GLU A 465 45.88 4.26 -18.58
C GLU A 465 45.32 4.58 -19.96
N ASN A 466 46.10 5.20 -20.84
CA ASN A 466 45.74 5.47 -22.22
C ASN A 466 46.75 4.81 -23.17
N GLN A 467 46.27 4.26 -24.28
CA GLN A 467 47.08 3.67 -25.33
C GLN A 467 46.59 4.17 -26.67
N TYR A 468 47.52 4.66 -27.48
CA TYR A 468 47.27 5.08 -28.84
C TYR A 468 48.03 4.17 -29.80
N SER A 469 47.36 3.77 -30.89
CA SER A 469 48.01 3.09 -32.01
C SER A 469 47.48 3.61 -33.34
N GLY A 470 48.38 3.91 -34.26
CA GLY A 470 48.06 4.41 -35.59
C GLY A 470 48.80 3.65 -36.68
N SER A 471 48.13 3.34 -37.78
CA SER A 471 48.73 2.67 -38.94
C SER A 471 48.38 3.37 -40.25
N TYR A 472 49.38 3.59 -41.11
CA TYR A 472 49.23 4.32 -42.37
C TYR A 472 49.80 3.50 -43.53
N GLN A 473 48.95 3.10 -44.48
CA GLN A 473 49.32 2.26 -45.63
C GLN A 473 48.56 2.66 -46.91
N ASP A 474 49.29 3.04 -47.97
CA ASP A 474 48.76 3.19 -49.35
C ASP A 474 47.40 3.92 -49.48
N GLY A 475 47.19 5.02 -48.74
CA GLY A 475 45.94 5.79 -48.75
C GLY A 475 44.90 5.33 -47.72
N ASN A 476 45.23 4.34 -46.90
CA ASN A 476 44.44 3.93 -45.74
C ASN A 476 45.12 4.39 -44.44
N GLU A 477 44.32 4.86 -43.50
CA GLU A 477 44.73 5.30 -42.16
C GLU A 477 43.81 4.61 -41.16
N ASP A 478 44.36 3.92 -40.17
CA ASP A 478 43.61 3.29 -39.09
C ASP A 478 44.20 3.78 -37.76
N GLU A 479 43.41 4.48 -36.96
CA GLU A 479 43.77 5.00 -35.65
C GLU A 479 42.87 4.36 -34.58
N LEU A 480 43.47 4.00 -33.44
CA LEU A 480 42.79 3.42 -32.30
C LEU A 480 43.38 4.02 -31.02
N GLU A 481 42.52 4.66 -30.23
CA GLU A 481 42.82 5.11 -28.88
C GLU A 481 41.95 4.32 -27.89
N THR A 482 42.58 3.68 -26.92
CA THR A 482 41.88 3.02 -25.81
C THR A 482 42.34 3.64 -24.51
N GLY A 483 41.40 3.97 -23.63
CA GLY A 483 41.74 4.48 -22.31
C GLY A 483 40.91 3.86 -21.21
N SER A 484 41.45 3.90 -20.00
CA SER A 484 40.74 3.53 -18.78
C SER A 484 41.10 4.48 -17.66
N SER A 485 40.11 4.81 -16.85
CA SER A 485 40.26 5.53 -15.59
C SER A 485 39.55 4.77 -14.49
N SER A 486 40.18 4.59 -13.33
CA SER A 486 39.56 3.92 -12.19
C SER A 486 39.88 4.61 -10.88
N ALA A 487 39.02 4.47 -9.88
CA ALA A 487 39.26 4.93 -8.52
C ALA A 487 38.60 4.00 -7.51
N ASP A 488 39.32 3.63 -6.44
CA ASP A 488 38.74 2.84 -5.35
C ASP A 488 37.66 3.67 -4.63
N GLN A 489 37.90 4.97 -4.46
CA GLN A 489 36.95 5.91 -3.87
C GLN A 489 37.15 7.34 -4.38
N LEU A 490 36.06 8.01 -4.74
CA LEU A 490 35.94 9.45 -4.86
C LEU A 490 34.99 9.93 -3.77
N SER A 491 35.42 10.83 -2.88
CA SER A 491 34.58 11.36 -1.80
C SER A 491 34.74 12.86 -1.65
N PHE A 492 33.61 13.56 -1.53
CA PHE A 492 33.51 14.98 -1.27
C PHE A 492 32.50 15.23 -0.15
N VAL A 493 32.97 15.84 0.94
CA VAL A 493 32.15 16.12 2.12
C VAL A 493 32.33 17.58 2.52
N LEU A 494 31.23 18.30 2.73
CA LEU A 494 31.24 19.59 3.42
C LEU A 494 30.34 19.51 4.65
N THR A 495 30.87 19.97 5.79
CA THR A 495 30.17 20.05 7.06
C THR A 495 29.88 21.51 7.40
N ASN A 496 28.66 21.79 7.86
CA ASN A 496 28.16 23.15 8.11
C ASN A 496 28.33 24.03 6.86
N LEU A 497 27.94 23.47 5.71
CA LEU A 497 27.76 24.18 4.45
C LEU A 497 26.70 25.28 4.65
N GLU A 498 26.98 26.47 4.14
CA GLU A 498 26.06 27.58 4.05
C GLU A 498 26.12 28.12 2.62
N ILE A 499 24.99 28.09 1.91
CA ILE A 499 24.80 28.71 0.60
C ILE A 499 23.81 29.85 0.79
N VAL A 500 24.23 31.07 0.52
CA VAL A 500 23.39 32.26 0.54
C VAL A 500 23.27 32.78 -0.88
N GLY A 501 22.06 32.91 -1.39
CA GLY A 501 21.75 33.45 -2.71
C GLY A 501 20.65 34.51 -2.66
N GLN A 502 20.14 34.86 -3.83
CA GLN A 502 18.97 35.73 -3.99
C GLN A 502 18.04 35.16 -5.04
N ASP A 503 16.73 35.30 -4.84
CA ASP A 503 15.75 34.99 -5.88
C ASP A 503 15.73 36.07 -6.99
N VAL A 504 14.91 35.83 -8.02
CA VAL A 504 14.69 36.77 -9.15
C VAL A 504 14.16 38.15 -8.73
N GLN A 505 13.70 38.31 -7.49
CA GLN A 505 13.20 39.55 -6.87
C GLN A 505 14.19 40.17 -5.88
N SER A 506 15.39 39.59 -5.76
CA SER A 506 16.45 39.98 -4.81
C SER A 506 16.12 39.73 -3.34
N ASN A 507 15.19 38.82 -3.04
CA ASN A 507 14.97 38.35 -1.67
C ASN A 507 16.07 37.35 -1.29
N PRO A 508 16.65 37.44 -0.07
CA PRO A 508 17.67 36.49 0.37
C PRO A 508 17.07 35.09 0.55
N VAL A 509 17.82 34.10 0.09
CA VAL A 509 17.56 32.67 0.33
C VAL A 509 18.84 32.06 0.89
N SER A 510 18.73 31.23 1.92
CA SER A 510 19.89 30.50 2.46
C SER A 510 19.59 29.03 2.70
N LEU A 511 20.54 28.18 2.35
CA LEU A 511 20.57 26.77 2.69
C LEU A 511 21.73 26.54 3.65
N SER A 512 21.49 25.89 4.78
CA SER A 512 22.52 25.55 5.77
C SER A 512 22.47 24.07 6.13
N GLY A 513 23.60 23.37 6.19
CA GLY A 513 23.58 21.92 6.42
C GLY A 513 24.88 21.20 6.09
N SER A 514 24.78 20.03 5.47
CA SER A 514 25.92 19.23 5.02
C SER A 514 25.64 18.56 3.68
N VAL A 515 26.70 18.39 2.90
CA VAL A 515 26.68 17.59 1.67
C VAL A 515 27.72 16.49 1.75
N THR A 516 27.36 15.32 1.26
CA THR A 516 28.26 14.18 1.06
C THR A 516 27.99 13.62 -0.32
N ALA A 517 29.03 13.48 -1.13
CA ALA A 517 29.02 12.75 -2.39
C ALA A 517 30.14 11.71 -2.33
N THR A 518 29.85 10.45 -2.58
CA THR A 518 30.85 9.38 -2.58
C THR A 518 30.54 8.39 -3.69
N VAL A 519 31.54 8.05 -4.49
CA VAL A 519 31.50 7.01 -5.51
C VAL A 519 32.62 6.03 -5.19
N ASN A 520 32.31 4.74 -5.08
CA ASN A 520 33.31 3.70 -4.83
C ASN A 520 33.46 2.78 -6.04
N GLY A 521 34.68 2.33 -6.29
CA GLY A 521 35.01 1.40 -7.38
C GLY A 521 34.63 1.93 -8.76
N LEU A 522 34.84 3.23 -9.02
CA LEU A 522 34.60 3.82 -10.33
C LEU A 522 35.57 3.17 -11.34
N VAL A 523 35.05 2.74 -12.48
CA VAL A 523 35.85 2.34 -13.64
C VAL A 523 35.19 2.92 -14.88
N TYR A 524 35.92 3.76 -15.59
CA TYR A 524 35.57 4.31 -16.89
C TYR A 524 36.54 3.72 -17.93
N ASN A 525 36.06 3.26 -19.06
CA ASN A 525 36.86 2.84 -20.20
C ASN A 525 36.31 3.50 -21.46
N PHE A 526 37.17 3.79 -22.42
CA PHE A 526 36.74 4.21 -23.74
C PHE A 526 37.62 3.56 -24.82
N GLU A 527 37.05 3.42 -26.00
CA GLU A 527 37.71 3.00 -27.22
C GLU A 527 37.22 3.92 -28.36
N GLU A 528 38.14 4.66 -28.95
CA GLU A 528 37.91 5.51 -30.10
C GLU A 528 38.68 4.92 -31.28
N SER A 529 38.00 4.70 -32.40
CA SER A 529 38.65 4.31 -33.64
C SER A 529 38.22 5.16 -34.82
N ASP A 530 39.20 5.56 -35.63
CA ASP A 530 38.99 6.29 -36.88
C ASP A 530 39.69 5.52 -38.00
N SER A 531 38.94 5.19 -39.05
CA SER A 531 39.44 4.46 -40.20
C SER A 531 39.10 5.19 -41.49
N PHE A 532 40.15 5.61 -42.19
CA PHE A 532 40.08 6.17 -43.52
C PHE A 532 40.55 5.13 -44.53
N VAL A 533 39.75 4.88 -45.57
CA VAL A 533 40.10 3.97 -46.66
C VAL A 533 39.95 4.66 -48.00
N GLU A 534 41.02 4.66 -48.80
CA GLU A 534 41.01 5.10 -50.20
C GLU A 534 41.09 3.87 -51.12
N THR A 535 40.05 3.67 -51.94
CA THR A 535 40.05 2.61 -52.95
C THR A 535 40.14 3.18 -54.36
N GLN A 536 41.08 2.67 -55.16
CA GLN A 536 41.26 3.03 -56.57
C GLN A 536 40.82 1.89 -57.50
N GLU A 537 39.75 2.10 -58.26
CA GLU A 537 39.34 1.22 -59.36
C GLU A 537 39.46 1.94 -60.72
N GLY A 538 40.64 1.86 -61.34
CA GLY A 538 40.93 2.57 -62.59
C GLY A 538 41.24 4.05 -62.36
N ASP A 539 40.46 4.95 -62.98
CA ASP A 539 40.56 6.43 -62.79
C ASP A 539 39.56 6.94 -61.72
N VAL A 540 38.92 6.05 -60.96
CA VAL A 540 37.92 6.37 -59.93
C VAL A 540 38.53 6.19 -58.55
N TYR A 541 38.29 7.18 -57.69
CA TYR A 541 38.64 7.19 -56.27
C TYR A 541 37.35 7.12 -55.44
N GLU A 542 37.28 6.19 -54.49
CA GLU A 542 36.23 6.09 -53.49
C GLU A 542 36.86 6.16 -52.10
N ASN A 543 36.37 7.07 -51.26
CA ASN A 543 36.88 7.29 -49.91
C ASN A 543 35.78 6.94 -48.90
N SER A 544 36.15 6.27 -47.82
CA SER A 544 35.24 6.05 -46.68
C SER A 544 35.94 6.41 -45.39
N ASN A 545 35.24 7.13 -44.52
CA ASN A 545 35.63 7.34 -43.13
C ASN A 545 34.68 6.59 -42.22
N THR A 546 35.23 5.87 -41.25
CA THR A 546 34.45 5.20 -40.21
C THR A 546 34.96 5.70 -38.89
N TYR A 547 34.07 6.31 -38.09
CA TYR A 547 34.37 6.75 -36.74
C TYR A 547 33.52 5.93 -35.77
N GLN A 548 34.16 5.29 -34.81
CA GLN A 548 33.50 4.53 -33.76
C GLN A 548 34.01 5.01 -32.42
N PHE A 549 33.08 5.29 -31.51
CA PHE A 549 33.39 5.70 -30.14
C PHE A 549 32.55 4.90 -29.15
N ASP A 550 33.24 4.02 -28.42
CA ASP A 550 32.68 3.15 -27.40
C ASP A 550 33.12 3.64 -26.03
N GLU A 551 32.18 4.02 -25.15
CA GLU A 551 32.49 4.37 -23.76
C GLU A 551 31.75 3.47 -22.77
N ASN A 552 32.40 3.17 -21.64
CA ASN A 552 31.74 2.56 -20.50
C ASN A 552 32.20 3.07 -19.12
N ALA A 553 31.26 3.52 -18.29
CA ALA A 553 31.42 3.79 -16.86
C ALA A 553 30.66 2.80 -15.96
N THR A 554 31.34 2.18 -14.99
CA THR A 554 30.77 1.39 -13.89
C THR A 554 31.19 1.98 -12.55
N PHE A 555 30.43 1.69 -11.51
CA PHE A 555 30.79 1.95 -10.12
C PHE A 555 30.20 0.86 -9.23
N GLU A 556 30.80 0.60 -8.07
CA GLU A 556 30.24 -0.37 -7.10
C GLU A 556 29.08 0.24 -6.33
N ASN A 557 29.24 1.48 -5.85
CA ASN A 557 28.17 2.21 -5.18
C ASN A 557 28.33 3.73 -5.30
N LEU A 558 27.21 4.43 -5.17
CA LEU A 558 27.13 5.89 -5.10
C LEU A 558 26.29 6.28 -3.88
N ILE A 559 26.77 7.27 -3.13
CA ILE A 559 26.07 7.89 -2.02
C ILE A 559 26.06 9.39 -2.26
N PHE A 560 24.88 9.98 -2.29
CA PHE A 560 24.70 11.43 -2.29
C PHE A 560 23.71 11.81 -1.19
N THR A 561 24.16 12.59 -0.22
CA THR A 561 23.33 13.07 0.88
C THR A 561 23.43 14.59 0.97
N LEU A 562 22.28 15.26 0.92
CA LEU A 562 22.13 16.68 1.25
C LEU A 562 21.13 16.79 2.39
N SER A 563 21.56 17.33 3.52
CA SER A 563 20.71 17.50 4.70
C SER A 563 20.89 18.89 5.27
N GLY A 564 19.80 19.59 5.55
CA GLY A 564 19.90 20.95 6.06
C GLY A 564 18.58 21.67 6.25
N GLU A 565 18.68 22.96 6.52
CA GLU A 565 17.58 23.90 6.66
C GLU A 565 17.62 24.94 5.54
N ILE A 566 16.48 25.18 4.91
CA ILE A 566 16.25 26.27 3.96
C ILE A 566 15.54 27.40 4.71
N GLU A 567 16.12 28.60 4.68
CA GLU A 567 15.49 29.81 5.20
C GLU A 567 15.12 30.75 4.03
N TYR A 568 13.83 31.08 3.95
CA TYR A 568 13.28 32.03 2.99
C TYR A 568 12.09 32.78 3.61
N ASN A 569 12.03 34.10 3.44
CA ASN A 569 10.92 34.93 3.94
C ASN A 569 10.54 34.72 5.42
N GLN A 570 11.51 34.47 6.31
CA GLN A 570 11.33 34.17 7.75
C GLN A 570 10.67 32.82 8.05
N GLN A 571 10.64 31.91 7.07
CA GLN A 571 10.24 30.52 7.24
C GLN A 571 11.49 29.64 7.16
N THR A 572 11.50 28.58 7.97
CA THR A 572 12.59 27.60 8.02
C THR A 572 12.01 26.22 7.73
N VAL A 573 12.68 25.49 6.84
CA VAL A 573 12.25 24.17 6.36
C VAL A 573 13.42 23.22 6.51
N GLY A 574 13.21 22.12 7.25
CA GLY A 574 14.17 21.02 7.26
C GLY A 574 13.97 20.15 6.01
N ALA A 575 15.07 19.83 5.32
CA ALA A 575 15.06 18.98 4.13
C ALA A 575 16.21 17.95 4.17
N LEU A 576 15.89 16.72 3.79
CA LEU A 576 16.85 15.65 3.54
C LEU A 576 16.61 15.06 2.15
N VAL A 577 17.69 14.95 1.38
CA VAL A 577 17.78 14.13 0.17
C VAL A 577 18.91 13.13 0.40
N ASP A 578 18.59 11.84 0.43
CA ASP A 578 19.59 10.76 0.51
C ASP A 578 19.36 9.80 -0.68
N ILE A 579 20.31 9.82 -1.62
CA ILE A 579 20.35 8.96 -2.80
C ILE A 579 21.46 7.94 -2.57
N ARG A 580 21.10 6.66 -2.68
CA ARG A 580 22.04 5.56 -2.60
C ARG A 580 21.85 4.66 -3.80
N VAL A 581 22.92 4.32 -4.47
CA VAL A 581 22.93 3.40 -5.60
C VAL A 581 23.94 2.30 -5.28
N ASP A 582 23.55 1.06 -5.50
CA ASP A 582 24.37 -0.13 -5.31
C ASP A 582 24.35 -0.91 -6.64
N ASN A 583 25.52 -1.15 -7.19
CA ASN A 583 25.73 -1.83 -8.46
C ASN A 583 26.82 -2.91 -8.30
N PRO A 584 26.58 -3.90 -7.41
CA PRO A 584 27.61 -4.86 -6.99
C PRO A 584 28.02 -5.83 -8.11
N ASP A 585 27.16 -5.97 -9.13
CA ASP A 585 27.37 -6.84 -10.28
C ASP A 585 27.93 -6.07 -11.49
N GLY A 586 28.22 -4.77 -11.32
CA GLY A 586 28.80 -3.91 -12.35
C GLY A 586 27.94 -3.84 -13.61
N PHE A 587 26.62 -3.74 -13.45
CA PHE A 587 25.72 -3.52 -14.58
C PHE A 587 26.04 -2.20 -15.26
N ILE A 588 25.93 -2.20 -16.58
CA ILE A 588 26.24 -1.05 -17.40
C ILE A 588 25.21 -0.83 -18.50
N ALA A 589 24.80 0.41 -18.67
CA ALA A 589 23.88 0.85 -19.71
C ALA A 589 24.54 2.01 -20.47
N PHE A 590 24.81 1.82 -21.76
CA PHE A 590 25.40 2.86 -22.65
C PHE A 590 24.60 3.04 -23.91
N ASN A 591 24.77 4.21 -24.50
CA ASN A 591 24.62 4.40 -25.93
C ASN A 591 25.94 3.97 -26.59
N ASP A 592 25.90 2.91 -27.40
CA ASP A 592 26.87 2.72 -28.49
C ASP A 592 26.58 3.79 -29.55
N VAL A 593 27.60 4.51 -30.04
CA VAL A 593 27.46 5.50 -31.11
C VAL A 593 28.38 5.10 -32.25
N ASP A 594 27.81 4.42 -33.24
CA ASP A 594 28.48 4.08 -34.49
C ASP A 594 28.16 5.15 -35.57
N GLU A 595 29.16 5.96 -35.94
CA GLU A 595 29.04 6.96 -37.01
C GLU A 595 29.85 6.59 -38.26
N VAL A 596 29.14 6.19 -39.32
CA VAL A 596 29.80 5.86 -40.60
C VAL A 596 29.58 6.97 -41.63
N TRP A 597 30.68 7.50 -42.19
CA TRP A 597 30.68 8.56 -43.21
C TRP A 597 31.32 8.08 -44.51
N SER A 598 30.53 7.77 -45.54
CA SER A 598 31.07 7.36 -46.85
C SER A 598 30.86 8.40 -47.94
N TYR A 599 31.93 8.77 -48.67
CA TYR A 599 31.90 9.79 -49.72
C TYR A 599 32.58 9.32 -51.03
N SER A 600 31.85 9.35 -52.15
CA SER A 600 32.44 9.11 -53.48
C SER A 600 32.57 10.40 -54.31
N ASP A 601 33.72 10.59 -54.97
CA ASP A 601 34.01 11.79 -55.78
C ASP A 601 33.20 11.88 -57.09
N ASN A 602 32.52 10.80 -57.53
CA ASN A 602 31.80 10.75 -58.82
C ASN A 602 30.31 10.37 -58.75
N PHE A 603 29.81 9.86 -57.62
CA PHE A 603 28.38 9.70 -57.34
C PHE A 603 28.00 10.60 -56.18
N SER A 604 26.95 11.40 -56.34
CA SER A 604 26.44 12.36 -55.35
C SER A 604 25.78 11.70 -54.11
N ASP A 605 26.17 10.48 -53.76
CA ASP A 605 25.60 9.74 -52.64
C ASP A 605 26.55 9.87 -51.44
N ASN A 606 26.15 10.72 -50.50
CA ASN A 606 26.69 10.78 -49.14
C ASN A 606 25.76 9.95 -48.27
N THR A 607 26.26 8.90 -47.63
CA THR A 607 25.50 8.13 -46.64
C THR A 607 26.13 8.33 -45.28
N GLN A 608 25.31 8.85 -44.36
CA GLN A 608 25.56 8.94 -42.93
C GLN A 608 24.60 7.95 -42.27
N SER A 609 25.13 7.06 -41.43
CA SER A 609 24.33 6.24 -40.53
C SER A 609 24.85 6.43 -39.12
N GLU A 610 23.92 6.75 -38.22
CA GLU A 610 24.08 6.77 -36.77
C GLU A 610 23.22 5.60 -36.26
N ASP A 611 23.82 4.67 -35.51
CA ASP A 611 23.07 3.71 -34.70
C ASP A 611 23.32 4.06 -33.23
N GLU A 612 22.24 4.26 -32.47
CA GLU A 612 22.28 4.52 -31.04
C GLU A 612 21.52 3.40 -30.34
N GLY A 613 22.19 2.63 -29.49
CA GLY A 613 21.59 1.46 -28.85
C GLY A 613 22.13 1.16 -27.46
N LEU A 614 21.24 0.63 -26.60
CA LEU A 614 21.64 0.01 -25.33
C LEU A 614 22.31 -1.35 -25.60
N THR A 615 23.50 -1.54 -25.02
CA THR A 615 24.33 -2.73 -25.25
C THR A 615 23.88 -3.98 -24.46
N GLU A 616 23.28 -3.81 -23.28
CA GLU A 616 22.70 -4.92 -22.47
C GLU A 616 21.36 -4.51 -21.82
N GLU A 617 20.42 -5.46 -21.76
CA GLU A 617 19.20 -5.33 -20.94
C GLU A 617 19.49 -5.76 -19.49
N GLU A 618 18.79 -5.16 -18.52
CA GLU A 618 18.87 -5.57 -17.12
C GLU A 618 18.35 -7.01 -16.93
N THR A 619 18.94 -7.72 -15.98
CA THR A 619 18.53 -9.08 -15.60
C THR A 619 18.39 -9.18 -14.08
N GLU A 620 17.72 -10.22 -13.57
CA GLU A 620 17.62 -10.47 -12.11
C GLU A 620 18.98 -10.51 -11.40
N SER A 621 20.05 -10.91 -12.11
CA SER A 621 21.41 -11.01 -11.59
C SER A 621 22.31 -9.82 -11.94
N LYS A 622 21.84 -8.87 -12.76
CA LYS A 622 22.60 -7.69 -13.19
C LYS A 622 21.65 -6.52 -13.41
N PHE A 623 21.51 -5.66 -12.41
CA PHE A 623 20.69 -4.45 -12.48
C PHE A 623 21.16 -3.46 -11.42
N ILE A 624 20.78 -2.20 -11.57
CA ILE A 624 21.11 -1.16 -10.59
C ILE A 624 20.08 -1.16 -9.46
N ARG A 625 20.56 -1.33 -8.23
CA ARG A 625 19.77 -1.16 -7.01
C ARG A 625 19.93 0.27 -6.50
N GLY A 626 18.89 0.80 -5.87
CA GLY A 626 19.03 2.10 -5.25
C GLY A 626 17.87 2.49 -4.37
N SER A 627 18.07 3.54 -3.60
CA SER A 627 17.05 4.18 -2.78
C SER A 627 17.15 5.69 -2.86
N VAL A 628 16.02 6.37 -2.90
CA VAL A 628 15.90 7.82 -2.75
C VAL A 628 15.01 8.08 -1.54
N LEU A 629 15.55 8.72 -0.51
CA LEU A 629 14.79 9.22 0.63
C LEU A 629 14.64 10.74 0.51
N LEU A 630 13.39 11.20 0.61
CA LEU A 630 13.01 12.59 0.70
C LEU A 630 12.29 12.80 2.04
N GLU A 631 12.81 13.70 2.86
CA GLU A 631 12.15 14.12 4.10
C GLU A 631 11.99 15.64 4.11
N VAL A 632 10.80 16.11 4.46
CA VAL A 632 10.54 17.53 4.69
C VAL A 632 9.80 17.71 5.99
N ASN A 633 10.27 18.64 6.82
CA ASN A 633 9.64 19.00 8.07
C ASN A 633 9.48 20.53 8.22
N THR A 634 8.40 20.93 8.89
CA THR A 634 8.07 22.33 9.17
C THR A 634 7.30 22.45 10.48
N GLU A 635 7.36 23.63 11.11
CA GLU A 635 6.44 23.99 12.18
C GLU A 635 5.09 24.41 11.60
N LEU A 636 3.99 23.81 12.09
CA LEU A 636 2.64 24.03 11.55
C LEU A 636 1.96 25.28 12.13
N ASN A 637 2.29 25.67 13.37
CA ASN A 637 1.66 26.80 14.05
C ASN A 637 2.62 27.48 15.05
N PRO A 638 2.93 28.77 14.90
CA PRO A 638 3.79 29.50 15.84
C PRO A 638 3.17 29.71 17.23
N GLU A 639 1.83 29.65 17.36
CA GLU A 639 1.11 29.82 18.63
C GLU A 639 0.98 28.51 19.43
N ASN A 640 1.10 27.36 18.77
CA ASN A 640 1.14 26.02 19.37
C ASN A 640 2.03 25.11 18.50
N PRO A 641 3.35 25.06 18.75
CA PRO A 641 4.29 24.41 17.85
C PRO A 641 3.98 22.91 17.76
N GLN A 642 3.43 22.52 16.61
CA GLN A 642 3.23 21.14 16.20
C GLN A 642 4.12 20.89 15.00
N GLN A 643 4.84 19.77 15.01
CA GLN A 643 5.68 19.37 13.90
C GLN A 643 4.81 18.70 12.83
N GLY A 644 4.96 19.16 11.60
CA GLY A 644 4.51 18.46 10.41
C GLY A 644 5.72 17.89 9.72
N GLU A 645 5.72 16.58 9.50
CA GLU A 645 6.81 15.89 8.80
C GLU A 645 6.21 14.95 7.77
N VAL A 646 6.84 14.91 6.59
CA VAL A 646 6.51 14.00 5.51
C VAL A 646 7.81 13.37 5.06
N SER A 647 7.86 12.04 5.10
CA SER A 647 8.98 11.24 4.64
C SER A 647 8.49 10.26 3.57
N LEU A 648 9.26 10.13 2.49
CA LEU A 648 9.04 9.14 1.44
C LEU A 648 10.38 8.58 0.98
N GLN A 649 10.55 7.28 1.13
CA GLN A 649 11.65 6.49 0.60
C GLN A 649 11.15 5.61 -0.55
N VAL A 650 11.78 5.75 -1.71
CA VAL A 650 11.59 4.86 -2.87
C VAL A 650 12.81 3.98 -2.97
N THR A 651 12.65 2.66 -2.91
CA THR A 651 13.74 1.69 -3.03
C THR A 651 13.48 0.73 -4.16
N ARG A 652 14.49 0.41 -4.97
CA ARG A 652 14.44 -0.63 -6.01
C ARG A 652 15.26 -1.85 -5.56
N PRO A 653 14.68 -2.80 -4.81
CA PRO A 653 15.42 -3.97 -4.31
C PRO A 653 15.62 -5.07 -5.36
N SER A 654 14.83 -5.09 -6.43
CA SER A 654 14.87 -6.09 -7.50
C SER A 654 14.66 -5.42 -8.87
N VAL A 655 15.02 -6.08 -9.96
CA VAL A 655 14.86 -5.54 -11.34
C VAL A 655 13.44 -5.06 -11.61
N ASN A 656 12.44 -5.80 -11.12
CA ASN A 656 11.02 -5.54 -11.36
C ASN A 656 10.26 -5.13 -10.10
N THR A 657 10.95 -4.73 -9.02
CA THR A 657 10.27 -4.37 -7.75
C THR A 657 10.71 -3.00 -7.29
N VAL A 658 9.72 -2.16 -6.98
CA VAL A 658 9.89 -0.89 -6.29
C VAL A 658 9.12 -0.95 -4.97
N VAL A 659 9.76 -0.57 -3.89
CA VAL A 659 9.18 -0.46 -2.55
C VAL A 659 9.08 1.02 -2.20
N LEU A 660 7.91 1.42 -1.75
CA LEU A 660 7.61 2.74 -1.20
C LEU A 660 7.42 2.57 0.31
N ASP A 661 8.20 3.29 1.10
CA ASP A 661 8.09 3.35 2.56
C ASP A 661 8.06 4.83 2.94
N GLY A 662 7.07 5.25 3.72
CA GLY A 662 6.91 6.65 4.05
C GLY A 662 6.06 6.85 5.28
N HIS A 663 6.06 8.07 5.80
CA HIS A 663 5.23 8.43 6.93
C HIS A 663 4.85 9.90 6.92
N VAL A 664 3.73 10.18 7.57
CA VAL A 664 3.29 11.54 7.91
C VAL A 664 3.19 11.64 9.42
N VAL A 665 3.93 12.58 10.01
CA VAL A 665 3.77 12.96 11.42
C VAL A 665 2.87 14.20 11.48
N TYR A 666 1.76 14.07 12.20
CA TYR A 666 0.82 15.16 12.45
C TYR A 666 0.23 15.03 13.86
N ASN A 667 0.26 16.11 14.65
CA ASN A 667 -0.19 16.11 16.05
C ASN A 667 0.51 15.07 16.96
N GLU A 668 1.81 14.83 16.78
CA GLU A 668 2.60 13.80 17.48
C GLU A 668 2.22 12.35 17.11
N ASP A 669 1.24 12.15 16.23
CA ASP A 669 0.83 10.84 15.72
C ASP A 669 1.49 10.59 14.36
N GLN A 670 2.08 9.39 14.20
CA GLN A 670 2.70 8.94 12.95
C GLN A 670 1.75 8.00 12.20
N LEU A 671 1.47 8.32 10.94
CA LEU A 671 0.78 7.46 9.99
C LEU A 671 1.80 6.97 8.95
N ASN A 672 2.02 5.67 8.87
CA ASN A 672 2.90 5.07 7.88
C ASN A 672 2.14 4.77 6.59
N ILE A 673 2.86 4.82 5.49
CA ILE A 673 2.39 4.58 4.12
C ILE A 673 3.41 3.65 3.46
N ASP A 674 2.98 2.43 3.18
CA ASP A 674 3.83 1.41 2.57
C ASP A 674 3.19 0.90 1.28
N SER A 675 4.01 0.62 0.26
CA SER A 675 3.55 -0.09 -0.93
C SER A 675 4.68 -0.87 -1.57
N THR A 676 4.36 -2.01 -2.16
CA THR A 676 5.28 -2.77 -3.01
C THR A 676 4.67 -2.87 -4.39
N ILE A 677 5.40 -2.34 -5.37
CA ILE A 677 5.01 -2.27 -6.77
C ILE A 677 5.90 -3.26 -7.52
N ASP A 678 5.27 -4.24 -8.15
CA ASP A 678 5.92 -5.05 -9.16
C ASP A 678 5.74 -4.33 -10.51
N THR A 679 6.82 -3.85 -11.11
CA THR A 679 6.79 -3.04 -12.33
C THR A 679 6.47 -3.85 -13.58
N GLU A 680 6.52 -5.18 -13.50
CA GLU A 680 6.02 -6.08 -14.54
C GLU A 680 4.57 -6.52 -14.29
N SER A 681 4.04 -6.27 -13.09
CA SER A 681 2.66 -6.59 -12.76
C SER A 681 1.72 -5.46 -13.15
N ASP A 682 0.56 -5.85 -13.67
CA ASP A 682 -0.56 -4.95 -13.90
C ASP A 682 -1.58 -4.97 -12.77
N GLU A 683 -1.31 -5.74 -11.71
CA GLU A 683 -2.11 -5.65 -10.49
C GLU A 683 -1.96 -4.25 -9.91
N ALA A 684 -3.09 -3.62 -9.58
CA ALA A 684 -3.08 -2.35 -8.88
C ALA A 684 -2.29 -2.49 -7.58
N PRO A 685 -1.32 -1.62 -7.32
CA PRO A 685 -0.47 -1.74 -6.14
C PRO A 685 -1.32 -1.62 -4.87
N VAL A 686 -1.03 -2.48 -3.90
CA VAL A 686 -1.65 -2.39 -2.58
C VAL A 686 -0.92 -1.29 -1.81
N VAL A 687 -1.67 -0.32 -1.32
CA VAL A 687 -1.19 0.71 -0.39
C VAL A 687 -1.60 0.30 1.02
N VAL A 688 -0.64 0.23 1.93
CA VAL A 688 -0.87 -0.06 3.33
C VAL A 688 -0.73 1.23 4.14
N LEU A 689 -1.81 1.64 4.78
CA LEU A 689 -1.81 2.72 5.76
C LEU A 689 -1.77 2.11 7.16
N SER A 690 -0.80 2.49 7.99
CA SER A 690 -0.69 1.86 9.32
C SER A 690 -0.32 2.82 10.44
N ASN A 691 -0.69 2.44 11.65
CA ASN A 691 -0.21 3.05 12.89
C ASN A 691 0.24 1.96 13.85
N SER A 692 0.50 2.32 15.11
CA SER A 692 1.01 1.37 16.11
C SER A 692 0.09 0.19 16.45
N THR A 693 -1.20 0.24 16.11
CA THR A 693 -2.19 -0.78 16.51
C THR A 693 -2.97 -1.42 15.36
N ALA A 694 -3.06 -0.78 14.20
CA ALA A 694 -3.87 -1.25 13.08
C ALA A 694 -3.22 -0.93 11.73
N SER A 695 -3.63 -1.68 10.69
CA SER A 695 -3.26 -1.46 9.30
C SER A 695 -4.48 -1.53 8.39
N ALA A 696 -4.55 -0.68 7.38
CA ALA A 696 -5.53 -0.69 6.31
C ALA A 696 -4.83 -0.98 4.99
N GLU A 697 -5.22 -2.07 4.32
CA GLU A 697 -4.81 -2.39 2.96
C GLU A 697 -5.83 -1.79 2.00
N LEU A 698 -5.36 -1.00 1.03
CA LEU A 698 -6.17 -0.29 0.05
C LEU A 698 -5.69 -0.63 -1.36
N THR A 699 -6.64 -0.83 -2.26
CA THR A 699 -6.40 -1.00 -3.70
C THR A 699 -7.36 -0.12 -4.47
N GLU A 700 -6.86 0.60 -5.46
CA GLU A 700 -7.65 1.42 -6.39
C GLU A 700 -7.77 0.66 -7.73
N ASN A 701 -8.98 0.44 -8.22
CA ASN A 701 -9.17 -0.21 -9.52
C ASN A 701 -9.00 0.78 -10.69
N GLU A 702 -9.05 0.28 -11.93
CA GLU A 702 -8.93 1.11 -13.15
C GLU A 702 -10.01 2.21 -13.27
N GLN A 703 -11.13 2.08 -12.56
CA GLN A 703 -12.21 3.06 -12.52
C GLN A 703 -12.01 4.13 -11.43
N GLY A 704 -10.95 4.01 -10.62
CA GLY A 704 -10.67 4.89 -9.49
C GLY A 704 -11.47 4.57 -8.23
N GLU A 705 -12.06 3.35 -8.15
CA GLU A 705 -12.83 2.91 -6.98
C GLU A 705 -11.91 2.21 -5.98
N PHE A 706 -12.03 2.59 -4.70
CA PHE A 706 -11.23 2.00 -3.63
C PHE A 706 -11.89 0.75 -3.03
N SER A 707 -11.07 -0.26 -2.74
CA SER A 707 -11.47 -1.42 -1.95
C SER A 707 -10.35 -1.83 -1.00
N GLY A 708 -10.70 -2.52 0.08
CA GLY A 708 -9.70 -2.84 1.09
C GLY A 708 -10.20 -3.50 2.36
N GLN A 709 -9.28 -3.68 3.30
CA GLN A 709 -9.57 -4.26 4.62
C GLN A 709 -8.75 -3.58 5.70
N ILE A 710 -9.35 -3.42 6.89
CA ILE A 710 -8.66 -3.00 8.10
C ILE A 710 -8.38 -4.23 8.94
N LYS A 711 -7.12 -4.40 9.34
CA LYS A 711 -6.65 -5.50 10.17
C LYS A 711 -6.08 -4.98 11.49
N VAL A 712 -6.36 -5.71 12.56
CA VAL A 712 -5.76 -5.52 13.89
C VAL A 712 -5.22 -6.88 14.35
N ASN A 713 -3.94 -6.94 14.71
CA ASN A 713 -3.25 -8.19 15.06
C ASN A 713 -3.45 -9.31 14.00
N GLY A 714 -3.51 -8.94 12.72
CA GLY A 714 -3.73 -9.85 11.58
C GLY A 714 -5.17 -10.31 11.37
N SER A 715 -6.12 -9.92 12.22
CA SER A 715 -7.54 -10.23 12.07
C SER A 715 -8.28 -9.08 11.40
N VAL A 716 -9.13 -9.39 10.42
CA VAL A 716 -9.95 -8.38 9.72
C VAL A 716 -11.03 -7.85 10.66
N VAL A 717 -11.05 -6.53 10.88
CA VAL A 717 -12.02 -5.84 11.73
C VAL A 717 -13.00 -4.98 10.95
N ALA A 718 -12.66 -4.62 9.71
CA ALA A 718 -13.52 -3.88 8.80
C ALA A 718 -13.16 -4.15 7.32
N ASN A 719 -14.15 -3.97 6.44
CA ASN A 719 -13.95 -3.89 5.00
C ASN A 719 -14.07 -2.43 4.54
N ILE A 720 -13.40 -2.10 3.45
CA ILE A 720 -13.42 -0.78 2.83
C ILE A 720 -13.97 -0.97 1.42
N ASP A 721 -15.03 -0.25 1.10
CA ASP A 721 -15.70 -0.29 -0.20
C ASP A 721 -16.00 1.13 -0.67
N ASP A 722 -15.80 1.39 -1.96
CA ASP A 722 -16.30 2.61 -2.58
C ASP A 722 -17.82 2.57 -2.81
N THR A 723 -18.45 3.73 -2.69
CA THR A 723 -19.83 3.95 -3.11
C THR A 723 -19.86 5.09 -4.12
N ASP A 724 -20.97 5.29 -4.83
CA ASP A 724 -21.13 6.41 -5.79
C ASP A 724 -20.81 7.83 -5.24
N THR A 725 -20.56 7.96 -3.93
CA THR A 725 -20.40 9.25 -3.23
C THR A 725 -19.25 9.30 -2.21
N ALA A 726 -18.71 8.16 -1.74
CA ALA A 726 -17.68 8.12 -0.70
C ALA A 726 -17.05 6.72 -0.54
N VAL A 727 -15.82 6.69 -0.04
CA VAL A 727 -15.19 5.45 0.44
C VAL A 727 -15.70 5.14 1.85
N VAL A 728 -16.35 3.99 2.03
CA VAL A 728 -17.02 3.59 3.29
C VAL A 728 -16.26 2.45 3.95
N VAL A 729 -15.98 2.61 5.23
CA VAL A 729 -15.46 1.56 6.11
C VAL A 729 -16.64 0.89 6.83
N ARG A 730 -16.80 -0.42 6.68
CA ARG A 730 -17.81 -1.23 7.38
C ARG A 730 -17.14 -2.17 8.37
N TYR A 731 -17.37 -1.96 9.66
CA TYR A 731 -16.84 -2.80 10.72
C TYR A 731 -17.62 -4.10 10.87
N THR A 732 -16.96 -5.12 11.40
CA THR A 732 -17.55 -6.47 11.62
C THR A 732 -18.74 -6.48 12.59
N ASN A 733 -18.91 -5.45 13.42
CA ASN A 733 -20.10 -5.25 14.25
C ASN A 733 -21.27 -4.59 13.51
N GLY A 734 -21.07 -4.17 12.26
CA GLY A 734 -22.06 -3.52 11.40
C GLY A 734 -21.96 -2.00 11.36
N ASP A 735 -21.22 -1.38 12.29
CA ASP A 735 -20.98 0.06 12.24
C ASP A 735 -20.28 0.44 10.94
N PHE A 736 -20.48 1.68 10.50
CA PHE A 736 -19.79 2.19 9.34
C PHE A 736 -19.46 3.67 9.48
N GLU A 737 -18.43 4.11 8.78
CA GLU A 737 -18.03 5.52 8.66
C GLU A 737 -17.32 5.75 7.32
N THR A 738 -17.09 7.01 6.93
CA THR A 738 -16.36 7.31 5.69
C THR A 738 -14.85 7.34 5.93
N LEU A 739 -14.04 6.87 4.98
CA LEU A 739 -12.59 6.96 5.12
C LEU A 739 -12.08 8.38 4.82
N PHE A 740 -12.66 9.01 3.79
CA PHE A 740 -12.33 10.36 3.31
C PHE A 740 -13.60 11.20 3.09
#